data_AF-A0AAW1HKY0-F1
#
_entry.id   AF-A0AAW1HKY0-F1
#
_cell.length_a   1.000
_cell.length_b   1.000
_cell.length_c   1.000
_cell.angle_alpha   90.00
_cell.angle_beta   90.00
_cell.angle_gamma   90.00
#
_symmetry.space_group_name_H-M   'P 1'
#
loop_
_entity.id
_entity.type
_entity.pdbx_description
1 polymer ?
#
loop_
_entity_poly.entity_id
_entity_poly.type
_entity_poly.pdbx_seq_one_letter_code
_entity_poly.pdbx_strand_id
1 'polypeptide(L)'
;MGSEKWKKAKAALGCILIPRTLEDDFMNLNNPSSSSSSSIQIERRRVSDAGVSLSSDVIIPRSPMTPTPSSHGLIRLSRTSSKSSSKTCAICLNSMIPGQGHAIFTAECSHSFHFNCITSNVKHGNRVCPVCRAKWKEIPFQSRTPGARDKLRGNLVSWNRNDPVMASLHQQPLLQPVGNHLQASEPGIYDDDDVIDEQSTVREQEDLDNVSNQRIEIKTCPEVSAIPKSASYDDFTVLIHLKAPVAGSQHCRAPVDLVTVLDVSGSMAGTKLALLKRAMGFVIQHLGPHDRLSVIAFSSTARRLFPLRRMTDTGKYQALQAVNSLSSNGGTNIAEGLKKGAKVMLDRKCKNPVSSIILLSDGQDTYTITGPTGAQSRTDYKSLIPSSIQQIPIHTFGFGADHDAVSMHSISECSGGTFSFIEVEGVIQDAFAQCMGGLLSVVTQELIVSVACIYPTLELRSIEAGSYLVRLSDNGRKGVINVGDLYAEEDRHFLATLNIPNSSANEMPLLKVNCTYRDPLTNNQISLDEVEVKIDRPEMTGPLVVSIEVDKQRNRLRAAEAMTEAKSMAEGGDLVGAISILERCREMMSASASARAGDPLCIGLGNELREIQERMSNRQTYEASGRAYVLSGLSSHSWQRATARGDTTSSTNLSQVYQTTMMADMITRSQTMVFGNVPSLPVLSPHPVLAPRSLSERLSPR
;
A
#
# COMPACT_ATOMS: atom_id res chain seq x y z
N MET A 1 -21.97 -35.38 28.15
CA MET A 1 -21.10 -36.41 28.76
C MET A 1 -19.94 -36.67 27.80
N GLY A 2 -18.67 -36.65 28.20
CA GLY A 2 -18.13 -36.23 29.50
C GLY A 2 -16.60 -36.12 29.43
N SER A 3 -16.04 -35.03 29.94
CA SER A 3 -14.60 -34.87 30.15
C SER A 3 -14.19 -35.52 31.48
N GLU A 4 -13.01 -36.15 31.51
CA GLU A 4 -12.11 -36.34 32.68
C GLU A 4 -11.03 -37.39 32.35
N LYS A 5 -9.92 -37.36 33.09
CA LYS A 5 -8.62 -38.01 32.78
C LYS A 5 -7.95 -37.35 31.55
N TRP A 6 -6.74 -36.82 31.62
CA TRP A 6 -5.64 -37.13 32.54
C TRP A 6 -5.20 -35.96 33.45
N LYS A 7 -5.09 -36.24 34.76
CA LYS A 7 -4.25 -35.49 35.71
C LYS A 7 -3.71 -36.47 36.77
N LYS A 8 -2.38 -36.67 36.85
CA LYS A 8 -1.60 -36.92 38.08
C LYS A 8 -0.13 -37.28 37.79
N ALA A 9 0.76 -36.30 37.96
CA ALA A 9 2.16 -36.50 38.36
C ALA A 9 2.61 -35.25 39.15
N LYS A 10 2.69 -35.40 40.49
CA LYS A 10 3.28 -34.43 41.45
C LYS A 10 4.74 -34.84 41.72
N ALA A 11 5.62 -34.06 42.37
CA ALA A 11 5.80 -32.61 42.57
C ALA A 11 7.07 -32.39 43.46
N ALA A 12 7.74 -31.24 43.34
CA ALA A 12 8.73 -30.68 44.30
C ALA A 12 9.17 -29.29 43.78
N LEU A 13 9.33 -28.18 44.53
CA LEU A 13 9.00 -27.78 45.92
C LEU A 13 8.16 -26.47 45.81
N GLY A 14 7.40 -25.93 46.77
CA GLY A 14 7.71 -25.55 48.17
C GLY A 14 8.47 -24.21 48.21
N CYS A 15 7.99 -23.07 48.75
CA CYS A 15 6.83 -22.76 49.62
C CYS A 15 6.21 -21.37 49.28
N ILE A 16 4.88 -21.20 49.22
CA ILE A 16 3.95 -20.65 50.25
C ILE A 16 4.15 -19.17 50.64
N LEU A 17 3.19 -18.29 50.28
CA LEU A 17 2.56 -17.28 51.17
C LEU A 17 1.39 -16.50 50.50
N ILE A 18 0.14 -16.86 50.86
CA ILE A 18 -1.08 -16.00 50.85
C ILE A 18 -1.97 -16.53 51.99
N PRO A 19 -2.74 -15.71 52.73
CA PRO A 19 -4.17 -15.49 52.39
C PRO A 19 -4.65 -14.06 52.78
N ARG A 20 -5.91 -13.59 52.70
CA ARG A 20 -7.26 -14.18 52.49
C ARG A 20 -8.14 -13.29 51.60
N THR A 21 -9.14 -13.89 50.96
CA THR A 21 -10.44 -13.26 50.62
C THR A 21 -11.50 -13.66 51.66
N LEU A 22 -12.67 -13.02 51.62
CA LEU A 22 -13.93 -13.51 52.20
C LEU A 22 -15.09 -13.12 51.28
N GLU A 23 -16.20 -13.85 51.37
CA GLU A 23 -17.28 -13.91 50.37
C GLU A 23 -18.64 -13.41 50.94
N ASP A 24 -19.62 -13.35 50.04
CA ASP A 24 -21.07 -13.05 50.12
C ASP A 24 -21.84 -13.31 51.43
N ASP A 25 -23.00 -12.63 51.56
CA ASP A 25 -24.23 -13.26 52.12
C ASP A 25 -25.57 -12.54 51.72
N PHE A 26 -26.37 -13.25 50.92
CA PHE A 26 -27.85 -13.42 50.90
C PHE A 26 -28.96 -12.32 50.94
N MET A 27 -29.96 -12.58 50.05
CA MET A 27 -31.44 -12.44 50.16
C MET A 27 -32.22 -11.11 49.89
N ASN A 28 -32.92 -11.13 48.74
CA ASN A 28 -34.37 -10.85 48.49
C ASN A 28 -35.21 -10.02 49.50
N LEU A 29 -35.98 -9.04 48.98
CA LEU A 29 -37.47 -9.11 48.92
C LEU A 29 -38.15 -7.93 48.18
N ASN A 30 -39.31 -8.23 47.59
CA ASN A 30 -40.44 -7.35 47.19
C ASN A 30 -40.35 -6.31 46.04
N ASN A 31 -41.08 -6.65 44.98
CA ASN A 31 -41.69 -5.84 43.91
C ASN A 31 -43.06 -5.25 44.44
N PRO A 32 -43.96 -4.64 43.62
CA PRO A 32 -43.85 -3.61 42.57
C PRO A 32 -44.82 -2.41 42.81
N SER A 33 -44.85 -1.37 41.95
CA SER A 33 -46.11 -0.76 41.46
C SER A 33 -45.95 0.30 40.33
N SER A 34 -46.80 0.17 39.30
CA SER A 34 -47.51 1.21 38.48
C SER A 34 -47.08 2.69 38.51
N SER A 35 -47.22 3.52 37.47
CA SER A 35 -47.45 3.42 36.00
C SER A 35 -47.90 4.82 35.51
N SER A 36 -47.34 5.29 34.40
CA SER A 36 -47.86 6.30 33.46
C SER A 36 -49.20 7.04 33.73
N SER A 37 -49.17 8.37 33.67
CA SER A 37 -50.22 9.24 33.09
C SER A 37 -49.60 10.59 32.68
N SER A 38 -50.24 11.33 31.76
CA SER A 38 -49.57 12.40 30.99
C SER A 38 -50.43 13.64 30.71
N SER A 39 -49.78 14.65 30.10
CA SER A 39 -50.33 15.70 29.20
C SER A 39 -50.65 17.10 29.80
N ILE A 40 -50.55 18.12 28.92
CA ILE A 40 -51.13 19.50 29.01
C ILE A 40 -50.46 20.46 30.02
N GLN A 41 -50.11 21.73 29.71
CA GLN A 41 -49.87 22.47 28.45
C GLN A 41 -49.29 23.88 28.78
N ILE A 42 -48.61 24.55 27.82
CA ILE A 42 -48.45 26.05 27.74
C ILE A 42 -47.52 26.62 28.86
N GLU A 43 -46.67 27.66 28.69
CA GLU A 43 -46.80 28.91 27.94
C GLU A 43 -45.50 29.39 27.22
N ARG A 44 -45.61 30.45 26.41
CA ARG A 44 -44.53 31.08 25.63
C ARG A 44 -43.96 32.33 26.34
N ARG A 45 -42.68 32.64 26.12
CA ARG A 45 -42.25 33.99 25.69
C ARG A 45 -40.90 33.97 24.95
N ARG A 46 -40.78 34.82 23.93
CA ARG A 46 -39.57 35.20 23.18
C ARG A 46 -39.38 36.73 23.33
N VAL A 47 -38.45 37.29 22.56
CA VAL A 47 -38.01 38.69 22.40
C VAL A 47 -36.77 38.97 23.26
N SER A 48 -35.59 39.41 22.78
CA SER A 48 -34.93 39.68 21.47
C SER A 48 -34.19 41.03 21.54
N ASP A 49 -33.18 41.18 20.68
CA ASP A 49 -32.56 42.44 20.19
C ASP A 49 -31.65 43.29 21.10
N ALA A 50 -30.33 43.08 20.90
CA ALA A 50 -29.37 44.01 20.27
C ALA A 50 -29.18 45.47 20.77
N GLY A 51 -27.90 45.90 20.89
CA GLY A 51 -27.51 47.32 20.87
C GLY A 51 -26.07 47.67 21.33
N VAL A 52 -25.19 48.03 20.37
CA VAL A 52 -24.54 49.37 20.21
C VAL A 52 -24.24 50.18 21.51
N SER A 53 -23.06 50.79 21.78
CA SER A 53 -21.72 50.90 21.12
C SER A 53 -20.76 51.81 21.94
N LEU A 54 -19.49 52.01 21.49
CA LEU A 54 -18.55 53.13 21.80
C LEU A 54 -18.01 53.21 23.27
N SER A 55 -16.85 53.82 23.61
CA SER A 55 -15.63 54.27 22.90
C SER A 55 -14.58 54.80 23.91
N SER A 56 -13.28 54.85 23.54
CA SER A 56 -12.24 55.74 24.16
C SER A 56 -11.83 55.42 25.64
N ASP A 57 -10.68 55.80 26.23
CA ASP A 57 -9.33 56.30 25.83
C ASP A 57 -8.41 56.34 27.11
N VAL A 58 -7.07 56.53 27.18
CA VAL A 58 -5.90 56.64 26.25
C VAL A 58 -4.57 56.52 27.07
N ILE A 59 -3.39 56.54 26.40
CA ILE A 59 -2.03 56.91 26.91
C ILE A 59 -1.10 55.83 27.56
N ILE A 60 0.20 56.10 27.41
CA ILE A 60 1.44 55.27 27.32
C ILE A 60 2.64 56.17 27.79
N PRO A 61 3.87 55.74 28.21
CA PRO A 61 4.51 54.40 28.33
C PRO A 61 5.16 54.09 29.72
N ARG A 62 5.91 52.98 29.86
CA ARG A 62 7.40 52.99 30.09
C ARG A 62 8.06 51.60 30.23
N SER A 63 9.02 51.34 29.34
CA SER A 63 10.19 50.45 29.51
C SER A 63 11.45 51.34 29.72
N PRO A 64 12.72 50.86 29.72
CA PRO A 64 13.26 49.48 29.72
C PRO A 64 14.34 49.23 30.81
N MET A 65 15.04 48.09 30.77
CA MET A 65 16.52 47.95 30.65
C MET A 65 17.07 46.63 31.24
N THR A 66 18.10 46.08 30.57
CA THR A 66 18.97 44.97 31.02
C THR A 66 20.27 45.49 31.65
N PRO A 67 20.92 44.71 32.52
CA PRO A 67 22.40 44.70 32.53
C PRO A 67 23.05 43.32 32.75
N THR A 68 24.32 43.23 32.34
CA THR A 68 25.36 42.22 32.66
C THR A 68 26.73 42.95 32.64
N PRO A 69 27.89 42.39 33.09
CA PRO A 69 28.18 41.08 33.70
C PRO A 69 29.05 41.17 34.98
N SER A 70 29.76 40.08 35.33
CA SER A 70 30.89 39.96 36.31
C SER A 70 30.54 39.89 37.82
N SER A 71 31.39 39.36 38.72
CA SER A 71 32.31 38.19 38.65
C SER A 71 32.76 37.74 40.05
N HIS A 72 33.34 36.53 40.16
CA HIS A 72 34.05 35.96 41.34
C HIS A 72 33.22 35.68 42.63
N GLY A 73 33.26 34.43 43.09
CA GLY A 73 32.58 33.99 44.33
C GLY A 73 32.72 32.48 44.56
N LEU A 74 33.79 32.07 45.25
CA LEU A 74 34.19 30.67 45.50
C LEU A 74 33.05 29.76 46.01
N ILE A 75 32.72 28.69 45.27
CA ILE A 75 31.89 27.58 45.78
C ILE A 75 32.74 26.32 45.94
N ARG A 76 32.80 25.82 47.18
CA ARG A 76 33.49 24.58 47.58
C ARG A 76 32.46 23.45 47.69
N LEU A 77 32.28 22.65 46.63
CA LEU A 77 31.36 21.50 46.64
C LEU A 77 32.07 20.15 46.58
N SER A 78 31.54 19.21 47.35
CA SER A 78 32.16 17.92 47.66
C SER A 78 31.96 16.87 46.57
N ARG A 79 32.89 15.91 46.48
CA ARG A 79 32.77 14.71 45.65
C ARG A 79 31.53 13.88 46.03
N THR A 80 30.50 13.87 45.20
CA THR A 80 29.46 12.82 45.19
C THR A 80 29.69 11.90 43.99
N SER A 81 29.77 10.59 44.25
CA SER A 81 30.11 9.58 43.23
C SER A 81 28.86 8.84 42.76
N SER A 82 28.14 9.47 41.82
CA SER A 82 26.90 8.94 41.25
C SER A 82 27.16 7.71 40.38
N LYS A 83 27.00 6.51 40.94
CA LYS A 83 27.03 5.23 40.21
C LYS A 83 25.81 5.15 39.29
N SER A 84 25.98 5.36 37.98
CA SER A 84 24.92 5.06 37.00
C SER A 84 24.83 3.55 36.75
N SER A 85 23.64 2.98 36.93
CA SER A 85 23.36 1.56 36.69
C SER A 85 22.96 1.34 35.23
N SER A 86 23.96 1.34 34.33
CA SER A 86 23.81 1.15 32.88
C SER A 86 23.33 -0.25 32.51
N LYS A 87 22.04 -0.51 32.73
CA LYS A 87 21.37 -1.79 32.44
C LYS A 87 20.98 -2.00 30.97
N THR A 88 21.23 -1.04 30.07
CA THR A 88 20.87 -1.10 28.63
C THR A 88 22.05 -0.79 27.73
N CYS A 89 22.17 -1.50 26.59
CA CYS A 89 23.26 -1.31 25.65
C CYS A 89 22.98 -0.13 24.70
N ALA A 90 23.87 0.86 24.66
CA ALA A 90 23.70 2.06 23.82
C ALA A 90 23.85 1.84 22.29
N ILE A 91 23.74 0.60 21.79
CA ILE A 91 23.77 0.26 20.35
C ILE A 91 22.47 -0.43 19.92
N CYS A 92 21.94 -1.37 20.71
CA CYS A 92 20.70 -2.10 20.43
C CYS A 92 19.56 -1.79 21.41
N LEU A 93 19.80 -0.92 22.39
CA LEU A 93 18.90 -0.49 23.48
C LEU A 93 18.42 -1.59 24.45
N ASN A 94 18.56 -2.86 24.09
CA ASN A 94 18.24 -4.03 24.91
C ASN A 94 19.06 -4.11 26.22
N SER A 95 18.54 -4.88 27.18
CA SER A 95 19.13 -5.01 28.51
C SER A 95 20.46 -5.79 28.54
N MET A 96 21.36 -5.40 29.43
CA MET A 96 22.66 -6.01 29.66
C MET A 96 22.65 -6.79 30.98
N ILE A 97 21.94 -7.93 30.98
CA ILE A 97 21.85 -8.83 32.13
C ILE A 97 22.91 -9.94 31.98
N PRO A 98 23.90 -10.05 32.89
CA PRO A 98 24.84 -11.16 32.90
C PRO A 98 24.11 -12.51 33.03
N GLY A 99 24.45 -13.47 32.17
CA GLY A 99 23.88 -14.83 32.19
C GLY A 99 22.88 -15.14 31.06
N GLN A 100 22.30 -14.15 30.38
CA GLN A 100 21.36 -14.38 29.27
C GLN A 100 22.07 -14.70 27.92
N GLY A 101 23.12 -15.54 27.93
CA GLY A 101 23.85 -15.98 26.74
C GLY A 101 24.67 -14.92 25.98
N HIS A 102 24.50 -13.63 26.29
CA HIS A 102 25.17 -12.53 25.62
C HIS A 102 26.40 -12.07 26.43
N ALA A 103 27.59 -12.15 25.83
CA ALA A 103 28.80 -11.58 26.43
C ALA A 103 28.71 -10.04 26.48
N ILE A 104 29.19 -9.44 27.57
CA ILE A 104 29.23 -8.00 27.80
C ILE A 104 30.67 -7.52 27.68
N PHE A 105 30.90 -6.46 26.91
CA PHE A 105 32.18 -5.77 26.78
C PHE A 105 32.11 -4.40 27.47
N THR A 106 33.05 -4.14 28.38
CA THR A 106 33.22 -2.84 29.03
C THR A 106 34.46 -2.17 28.47
N ALA A 107 34.30 -1.03 27.81
CA ALA A 107 35.40 -0.27 27.21
C ALA A 107 36.25 0.44 28.28
N GLU A 108 37.48 0.86 27.91
CA GLU A 108 38.40 1.66 28.74
C GLU A 108 37.73 2.89 29.40
N CYS A 109 36.72 3.45 28.75
CA CYS A 109 35.94 4.60 29.22
C CYS A 109 34.73 4.21 30.10
N SER A 110 34.72 3.03 30.70
CA SER A 110 33.66 2.49 31.59
C SER A 110 32.27 2.33 30.98
N HIS A 111 32.15 2.39 29.64
CA HIS A 111 30.89 2.17 28.94
C HIS A 111 30.73 0.69 28.56
N SER A 112 29.57 0.11 28.86
CA SER A 112 29.27 -1.31 28.63
C SER A 112 28.36 -1.51 27.41
N PHE A 113 28.60 -2.60 26.67
CA PHE A 113 27.86 -2.98 25.46
C PHE A 113 27.75 -4.51 25.37
N HIS A 114 26.79 -5.05 24.60
CA HIS A 114 26.90 -6.45 24.18
C HIS A 114 28.07 -6.62 23.21
N PHE A 115 28.83 -7.72 23.36
CA PHE A 115 30.05 -7.99 22.61
C PHE A 115 29.83 -8.01 21.08
N ASN A 116 28.71 -8.55 20.61
CA ASN A 116 28.37 -8.59 19.18
C ASN A 116 28.06 -7.19 18.63
N CYS A 117 27.35 -6.36 19.39
CA CYS A 117 26.99 -4.99 18.99
C CYS A 117 28.25 -4.11 18.84
N ILE A 118 29.16 -4.17 19.81
CA ILE A 118 30.42 -3.40 19.76
C ILE A 118 31.38 -3.94 18.70
N THR A 119 31.42 -5.27 18.49
CA THR A 119 32.19 -5.92 17.43
C THR A 119 31.74 -5.51 16.03
N SER A 120 30.43 -5.40 15.80
CA SER A 120 29.90 -4.92 14.52
C SER A 120 30.39 -3.50 14.21
N ASN A 121 30.28 -2.59 15.18
CA ASN A 121 30.75 -1.20 15.05
C ASN A 121 32.26 -1.12 14.71
N VAL A 122 33.10 -1.98 15.30
CA VAL A 122 34.54 -2.10 14.95
C VAL A 122 34.75 -2.57 13.52
N LYS A 123 34.01 -3.57 13.06
CA LYS A 123 34.14 -4.13 11.70
C LYS A 123 33.81 -3.09 10.61
N HIS A 124 32.96 -2.11 10.91
CA HIS A 124 32.69 -0.96 10.05
C HIS A 124 33.71 0.19 10.20
N GLY A 125 34.85 -0.03 10.86
CA GLY A 125 35.98 0.90 10.94
C GLY A 125 35.98 1.87 12.13
N ASN A 126 34.92 1.90 12.94
CA ASN A 126 34.80 2.86 14.04
C ASN A 126 35.67 2.48 15.24
N ARG A 127 36.76 3.23 15.47
CA ARG A 127 37.72 3.03 16.58
C ARG A 127 37.45 3.95 17.79
N VAL A 128 36.20 4.34 18.01
CA VAL A 128 35.76 5.29 19.05
C VAL A 128 34.52 4.78 19.79
N CYS A 129 34.40 5.12 21.07
CA CYS A 129 33.23 4.78 21.88
C CYS A 129 31.97 5.48 21.34
N PRO A 130 30.87 4.76 21.04
CA PRO A 130 29.62 5.39 20.60
C PRO A 130 29.07 6.45 21.55
N VAL A 131 29.25 6.27 22.87
CA VAL A 131 28.65 7.15 23.89
C VAL A 131 29.48 8.39 24.19
N CYS A 132 30.81 8.24 24.33
CA CYS A 132 31.70 9.33 24.76
C CYS A 132 32.83 9.68 23.78
N ARG A 133 32.85 9.07 22.59
CA ARG A 133 33.83 9.29 21.49
C ARG A 133 35.31 9.08 21.83
N ALA A 134 35.63 8.57 23.02
CA ALA A 134 36.99 8.17 23.41
C ALA A 134 37.56 7.14 22.40
N LYS A 135 38.76 7.41 21.87
CA LYS A 135 39.52 6.48 21.01
C LYS A 135 39.99 5.29 21.84
N TRP A 136 39.82 4.07 21.33
CA TRP A 136 40.29 2.87 22.03
C TRP A 136 41.75 2.60 21.67
N LYS A 137 42.54 2.18 22.66
CA LYS A 137 43.95 1.78 22.48
C LYS A 137 44.02 0.31 22.12
N GLU A 138 43.21 -0.51 22.78
CA GLU A 138 43.04 -1.93 22.43
C GLU A 138 41.68 -2.16 21.77
N ILE A 139 41.71 -2.92 20.67
CA ILE A 139 40.55 -3.32 19.89
C ILE A 139 40.50 -4.85 19.97
N PRO A 140 39.34 -5.49 20.22
CA PRO A 140 39.26 -6.94 20.47
C PRO A 140 39.42 -7.82 19.20
N PHE A 141 40.41 -7.53 18.35
CA PHE A 141 40.88 -8.35 17.23
C PHE A 141 42.38 -8.11 16.96
N GLN A 142 43.26 -8.69 17.79
CA GLN A 142 44.69 -8.82 17.44
C GLN A 142 45.39 -10.01 18.16
N SER A 143 44.91 -11.23 17.93
CA SER A 143 45.61 -12.46 18.31
C SER A 143 46.90 -12.63 17.49
N ARG A 144 48.04 -12.21 18.07
CA ARG A 144 49.38 -12.43 17.49
C ARG A 144 49.70 -13.91 17.47
N THR A 145 49.99 -14.48 16.30
CA THR A 145 50.61 -15.80 16.17
C THR A 145 52.08 -15.73 16.63
N PRO A 146 52.51 -16.54 17.62
CA PRO A 146 53.90 -16.55 18.08
C PRO A 146 54.74 -17.54 17.25
N GLY A 147 55.73 -17.08 16.47
CA GLY A 147 56.57 -18.05 15.75
C GLY A 147 57.49 -17.59 14.61
N ALA A 148 58.16 -16.43 14.70
CA ALA A 148 59.34 -16.15 13.87
C ALA A 148 60.27 -15.12 14.55
N ARG A 149 61.58 -15.37 14.57
CA ARG A 149 62.62 -14.44 15.04
C ARG A 149 63.44 -13.92 13.87
N ASP A 150 63.93 -12.68 14.04
CA ASP A 150 65.09 -12.06 13.43
C ASP A 150 65.56 -12.49 12.02
N LYS A 151 65.54 -11.52 11.09
CA LYS A 151 66.81 -10.85 10.73
C LYS A 151 66.63 -9.48 10.10
N LEU A 152 67.43 -8.52 10.57
CA LEU A 152 67.64 -7.22 9.96
C LEU A 152 68.66 -7.31 8.81
N ARG A 153 68.27 -6.86 7.61
CA ARG A 153 69.04 -5.92 6.77
C ARG A 153 68.22 -5.54 5.53
N GLY A 154 68.30 -4.29 5.12
CA GLY A 154 67.80 -3.86 3.81
C GLY A 154 68.95 -3.69 2.81
N ASN A 155 68.60 -3.45 1.55
CA ASN A 155 69.31 -2.46 0.73
C ASN A 155 68.44 -1.98 -0.42
N LEU A 156 68.75 -0.78 -0.92
CA LEU A 156 68.07 -0.12 -2.03
C LEU A 156 68.90 -0.29 -3.31
N VAL A 157 68.39 -1.04 -4.28
CA VAL A 157 68.86 -0.97 -5.68
C VAL A 157 67.65 -1.08 -6.62
N SER A 158 67.70 -0.33 -7.72
CA SER A 158 66.85 -0.51 -8.90
C SER A 158 67.06 -1.90 -9.54
N TRP A 159 66.32 -2.24 -10.61
CA TRP A 159 66.98 -2.52 -11.90
C TRP A 159 66.01 -2.36 -13.07
N ASN A 160 66.57 -2.38 -14.28
CA ASN A 160 65.94 -1.81 -15.47
C ASN A 160 65.11 -2.80 -16.30
N ARG A 161 64.12 -2.23 -16.97
CA ARG A 161 63.32 -2.76 -18.09
C ARG A 161 64.16 -3.49 -19.15
N ASN A 162 63.74 -4.70 -19.54
CA ASN A 162 63.55 -5.14 -20.94
C ASN A 162 63.23 -6.64 -21.03
N ASP A 163 62.03 -6.99 -21.53
CA ASP A 163 61.81 -8.21 -22.34
C ASP A 163 60.45 -8.09 -23.09
N PRO A 164 60.40 -8.30 -24.43
CA PRO A 164 59.14 -8.22 -25.19
C PRO A 164 58.79 -9.51 -25.98
N VAL A 165 57.57 -10.06 -25.79
CA VAL A 165 56.74 -10.80 -26.77
C VAL A 165 55.44 -11.29 -26.08
N MET A 166 54.32 -11.45 -26.82
CA MET A 166 52.96 -11.76 -26.32
C MET A 166 52.44 -10.73 -25.29
N ALA A 167 51.74 -9.65 -25.64
CA ALA A 167 50.75 -9.41 -26.70
C ALA A 167 49.45 -10.24 -26.56
N SER A 168 48.31 -9.54 -26.58
CA SER A 168 46.93 -10.07 -26.64
C SER A 168 46.38 -10.87 -25.44
N LEU A 169 46.08 -10.20 -24.31
CA LEU A 169 44.89 -10.50 -23.47
C LEU A 169 44.54 -9.43 -22.40
N HIS A 170 44.46 -8.15 -22.78
CA HIS A 170 43.98 -7.09 -21.86
C HIS A 170 43.18 -5.96 -22.55
N GLN A 171 41.85 -6.03 -22.43
CA GLN A 171 40.97 -4.86 -22.28
C GLN A 171 39.84 -5.20 -21.29
N GLN A 172 40.17 -5.23 -20.00
CA GLN A 172 39.18 -4.99 -18.94
C GLN A 172 39.37 -3.54 -18.48
N PRO A 173 38.32 -2.69 -18.49
CA PRO A 173 38.44 -1.33 -17.99
C PRO A 173 38.63 -1.36 -16.46
N LEU A 174 39.67 -0.67 -15.99
CA LEU A 174 39.96 -0.54 -14.56
C LEU A 174 38.83 0.21 -13.85
N LEU A 175 38.27 -0.39 -12.80
CA LEU A 175 37.35 0.29 -11.88
C LEU A 175 38.07 1.45 -11.19
N GLN A 176 37.74 2.68 -11.57
CA GLN A 176 38.20 3.88 -10.87
C GLN A 176 37.46 4.04 -9.52
N PRO A 177 38.09 4.65 -8.50
CA PRO A 177 37.40 4.97 -7.25
C PRO A 177 36.32 6.03 -7.51
N VAL A 178 35.09 5.80 -7.06
CA VAL A 178 33.98 6.75 -7.21
C VAL A 178 34.16 7.93 -6.24
N GLY A 179 34.96 8.90 -6.66
CA GLY A 179 34.97 10.26 -6.11
C GLY A 179 33.94 11.14 -6.82
N ASN A 180 33.30 12.03 -6.07
CA ASN A 180 32.22 12.95 -6.48
C ASN A 180 32.22 13.36 -7.97
N HIS A 181 31.44 12.65 -8.79
CA HIS A 181 31.14 13.11 -10.15
C HIS A 181 29.94 14.06 -10.13
N LEU A 182 30.14 15.25 -10.69
CA LEU A 182 29.08 16.22 -10.95
C LEU A 182 28.07 15.66 -11.97
N GLN A 183 26.87 16.22 -11.97
CA GLN A 183 25.71 15.78 -12.76
C GLN A 183 26.07 15.40 -14.20
N ALA A 184 25.87 14.13 -14.55
CA ALA A 184 25.62 13.76 -15.93
C ALA A 184 24.31 14.44 -16.36
N SER A 185 24.28 15.05 -17.54
CA SER A 185 23.05 15.60 -18.12
C SER A 185 22.06 14.46 -18.35
N GLU A 186 20.87 14.58 -17.75
CA GLU A 186 19.81 13.59 -17.90
C GLU A 186 19.37 13.47 -19.36
N PRO A 187 19.22 12.27 -19.93
CA PRO A 187 18.98 12.10 -21.36
C PRO A 187 17.59 12.61 -21.77
N GLY A 188 17.50 13.23 -22.95
CA GLY A 188 16.24 13.79 -23.47
C GLY A 188 15.20 12.76 -23.89
N ILE A 189 15.60 11.49 -24.00
CA ILE A 189 14.76 10.31 -24.25
C ILE A 189 15.19 9.24 -23.24
N TYR A 190 14.24 8.48 -22.70
CA TYR A 190 14.48 7.39 -21.75
C TYR A 190 14.40 6.01 -22.41
N ASP A 191 15.17 5.83 -23.49
CA ASP A 191 15.29 4.59 -24.26
C ASP A 191 16.47 3.70 -23.79
N ASP A 192 17.06 3.99 -22.63
CA ASP A 192 18.12 3.20 -21.97
C ASP A 192 17.57 2.08 -21.06
N ASP A 193 16.40 1.53 -21.41
CA ASP A 193 15.77 0.40 -20.72
C ASP A 193 16.42 -0.95 -21.08
N ASP A 194 16.41 -1.89 -20.13
CA ASP A 194 16.88 -3.25 -20.38
C ASP A 194 15.94 -3.96 -21.37
N VAL A 195 16.49 -4.47 -22.48
CA VAL A 195 15.81 -5.30 -23.48
C VAL A 195 15.11 -6.50 -22.81
N ILE A 196 14.01 -7.00 -23.39
CA ILE A 196 13.33 -8.23 -22.95
C ILE A 196 13.84 -9.43 -23.76
N ASP A 197 14.19 -10.54 -23.10
CA ASP A 197 14.65 -11.77 -23.78
C ASP A 197 13.46 -12.56 -24.33
N GLU A 198 13.16 -12.39 -25.62
CA GLU A 198 12.17 -13.17 -26.39
C GLU A 198 12.49 -14.69 -26.43
N GLN A 199 13.68 -15.11 -25.97
CA GLN A 199 14.08 -16.52 -25.87
C GLN A 199 13.67 -17.18 -24.53
N SER A 200 13.18 -16.41 -23.55
CA SER A 200 12.72 -16.93 -22.26
C SER A 200 11.42 -17.73 -22.41
N THR A 201 10.46 -17.16 -23.15
CA THR A 201 9.09 -17.65 -23.32
C THR A 201 9.01 -19.03 -23.94
N VAL A 202 9.94 -19.37 -24.83
CA VAL A 202 9.98 -20.65 -25.56
C VAL A 202 10.33 -21.85 -24.65
N ARG A 203 10.91 -21.62 -23.46
CA ARG A 203 11.32 -22.70 -22.54
C ARG A 203 10.34 -23.03 -21.42
N GLU A 204 9.37 -22.16 -21.16
CA GLU A 204 8.29 -22.41 -20.19
C GLU A 204 7.02 -22.94 -20.88
N GLN A 205 7.09 -23.11 -22.21
CA GLN A 205 5.95 -23.39 -23.07
C GLN A 205 5.40 -24.82 -22.92
N GLU A 206 6.17 -25.76 -22.38
CA GLU A 206 5.76 -27.15 -22.13
C GLU A 206 4.92 -27.32 -20.84
N ASP A 207 4.90 -26.33 -19.92
CA ASP A 207 4.06 -26.34 -18.71
C ASP A 207 2.71 -25.58 -18.88
N LEU A 208 2.55 -24.81 -19.96
CA LEU A 208 1.36 -23.95 -20.17
C LEU A 208 0.08 -24.74 -20.49
N ASP A 209 0.18 -25.91 -21.13
CA ASP A 209 -0.97 -26.72 -21.58
C ASP A 209 -1.87 -27.23 -20.44
N ASN A 210 -1.42 -27.14 -19.18
CA ASN A 210 -2.20 -27.55 -18.00
C ASN A 210 -2.85 -26.37 -17.26
N VAL A 211 -2.63 -25.12 -17.69
CA VAL A 211 -3.17 -23.89 -17.08
C VAL A 211 -4.41 -23.36 -17.83
N SER A 212 -4.60 -23.76 -19.08
CA SER A 212 -5.54 -23.19 -20.07
C SER A 212 -7.05 -23.22 -19.74
N ASN A 213 -7.45 -23.85 -18.63
CA ASN A 213 -8.85 -24.01 -18.24
C ASN A 213 -9.36 -22.97 -17.24
N GLN A 214 -8.49 -22.10 -16.72
CA GLN A 214 -8.88 -21.06 -15.77
C GLN A 214 -9.26 -19.76 -16.50
N ARG A 215 -10.57 -19.46 -16.52
CA ARG A 215 -11.15 -18.28 -17.16
C ARG A 215 -11.92 -17.45 -16.12
N ILE A 216 -12.26 -16.21 -16.47
CA ILE A 216 -13.17 -15.38 -15.65
C ILE A 216 -14.51 -16.09 -15.52
N GLU A 217 -15.05 -16.18 -14.31
CA GLU A 217 -16.40 -16.67 -14.05
C GLU A 217 -17.40 -15.51 -14.19
N ILE A 218 -18.47 -15.70 -14.97
CA ILE A 218 -19.59 -14.75 -15.07
C ILE A 218 -20.78 -15.33 -14.33
N LYS A 219 -21.27 -14.60 -13.32
CA LYS A 219 -22.49 -14.89 -12.56
C LYS A 219 -23.47 -13.74 -12.70
N THR A 220 -24.76 -14.05 -12.78
CA THR A 220 -25.82 -13.05 -12.93
C THR A 220 -26.98 -13.34 -11.99
N CYS A 221 -27.47 -12.34 -11.27
CA CYS A 221 -28.55 -12.49 -10.31
C CYS A 221 -29.63 -11.41 -10.51
N PRO A 222 -30.87 -11.77 -10.87
CA PRO A 222 -31.99 -10.83 -10.87
C PRO A 222 -32.35 -10.42 -9.44
N GLU A 223 -32.91 -9.22 -9.27
CA GLU A 223 -33.37 -8.75 -7.95
C GLU A 223 -34.46 -9.64 -7.37
N VAL A 224 -35.43 -10.06 -8.17
CA VAL A 224 -36.44 -11.06 -7.82
C VAL A 224 -36.56 -12.08 -8.94
N SER A 225 -36.76 -13.37 -8.61
CA SER A 225 -36.78 -14.44 -9.60
C SER A 225 -38.06 -14.51 -10.44
N ALA A 226 -39.17 -13.93 -9.97
CA ALA A 226 -40.48 -14.02 -10.60
C ALA A 226 -41.29 -12.72 -10.47
N ILE A 227 -42.00 -12.32 -11.53
CA ILE A 227 -42.93 -11.18 -11.55
C ILE A 227 -44.22 -11.57 -12.26
N PRO A 228 -45.43 -11.22 -11.77
CA PRO A 228 -46.68 -11.60 -12.41
C PRO A 228 -46.79 -11.13 -13.87
N LYS A 229 -47.34 -11.97 -14.75
CA LYS A 229 -47.57 -11.66 -16.19
C LYS A 229 -48.20 -10.30 -16.46
N SER A 230 -49.23 -9.99 -15.68
CA SER A 230 -50.04 -8.77 -15.76
C SER A 230 -49.32 -7.50 -15.27
N ALA A 231 -48.23 -7.65 -14.52
CA ALA A 231 -47.48 -6.53 -13.95
C ALA A 231 -46.30 -6.10 -14.85
N SER A 232 -46.11 -4.79 -14.95
CA SER A 232 -44.79 -4.21 -15.21
C SER A 232 -44.02 -4.08 -13.89
N TYR A 233 -42.70 -3.89 -13.98
CA TYR A 233 -41.82 -3.57 -12.85
C TYR A 233 -40.76 -2.59 -13.33
N ASP A 234 -40.84 -1.35 -12.86
CA ASP A 234 -39.87 -0.30 -13.19
C ASP A 234 -38.65 -0.37 -12.26
N ASP A 235 -37.48 0.05 -12.74
CA ASP A 235 -36.20 0.00 -12.01
C ASP A 235 -35.79 -1.41 -11.52
N PHE A 236 -36.18 -2.45 -12.25
CA PHE A 236 -35.74 -3.82 -11.99
C PHE A 236 -34.23 -3.94 -12.17
N THR A 237 -33.54 -4.41 -11.13
CA THR A 237 -32.07 -4.56 -11.15
C THR A 237 -31.64 -6.00 -11.45
N VAL A 238 -30.59 -6.15 -12.26
CA VAL A 238 -29.81 -7.37 -12.43
C VAL A 238 -28.38 -7.12 -12.00
N LEU A 239 -27.87 -7.88 -11.04
CA LEU A 239 -26.45 -7.93 -10.74
C LEU A 239 -25.71 -8.75 -11.80
N ILE A 240 -24.60 -8.20 -12.25
CA ILE A 240 -23.53 -8.89 -12.99
C ILE A 240 -22.34 -8.99 -12.04
N HIS A 241 -21.94 -10.22 -11.72
CA HIS A 241 -20.76 -10.57 -10.95
C HIS A 241 -19.73 -11.22 -11.87
N LEU A 242 -18.51 -10.69 -11.87
CA LEU A 242 -17.35 -11.30 -12.52
C LEU A 242 -16.35 -11.70 -11.45
N LYS A 243 -15.74 -12.88 -11.59
CA LYS A 243 -14.62 -13.31 -10.74
C LYS A 243 -13.43 -13.71 -11.60
N ALA A 244 -12.27 -13.10 -11.35
CA ALA A 244 -11.02 -13.47 -12.01
C ALA A 244 -10.57 -14.88 -11.58
N PRO A 245 -9.86 -15.63 -12.45
CA PRO A 245 -9.28 -16.91 -12.08
C PRO A 245 -8.27 -16.78 -10.94
N VAL A 246 -7.94 -17.91 -10.28
CA VAL A 246 -6.80 -17.96 -9.36
C VAL A 246 -5.50 -17.70 -10.12
N ALA A 247 -4.43 -17.32 -9.42
CA ALA A 247 -3.12 -17.21 -10.05
C ALA A 247 -2.59 -18.61 -10.42
N GLY A 248 -1.78 -18.68 -11.48
CA GLY A 248 -0.89 -19.82 -11.72
C GLY A 248 0.11 -20.00 -10.57
N SER A 249 0.99 -21.01 -10.69
CA SER A 249 2.07 -21.18 -9.71
C SER A 249 2.94 -19.91 -9.62
N GLN A 250 3.56 -19.60 -8.47
CA GLN A 250 4.29 -18.32 -8.29
C GLN A 250 5.50 -18.13 -9.24
N HIS A 251 5.83 -19.12 -10.08
CA HIS A 251 6.81 -19.01 -11.15
C HIS A 251 6.21 -18.49 -12.48
N CYS A 252 4.91 -18.71 -12.73
CA CYS A 252 4.25 -18.41 -14.00
C CYS A 252 3.25 -17.25 -13.82
N ARG A 253 3.78 -16.02 -13.78
CA ARG A 253 2.99 -14.78 -13.77
C ARG A 253 3.52 -13.79 -14.80
N ALA A 254 2.67 -12.85 -15.23
CA ALA A 254 3.10 -11.79 -16.11
C ALA A 254 4.21 -10.93 -15.45
N PRO A 255 5.25 -10.52 -16.21
CA PRO A 255 6.24 -9.58 -15.71
C PRO A 255 5.67 -8.15 -15.72
N VAL A 256 6.21 -7.30 -14.85
CA VAL A 256 5.72 -5.93 -14.62
C VAL A 256 6.76 -4.88 -15.02
N ASP A 257 6.32 -3.81 -15.69
CA ASP A 257 7.04 -2.53 -15.75
C ASP A 257 6.52 -1.62 -14.64
N LEU A 258 7.37 -1.33 -13.63
CA LEU A 258 7.02 -0.48 -12.48
C LEU A 258 7.87 0.80 -12.47
N VAL A 259 7.21 1.95 -12.37
CA VAL A 259 7.87 3.25 -12.18
C VAL A 259 7.42 3.86 -10.85
N THR A 260 8.36 4.06 -9.93
CA THR A 260 8.06 4.68 -8.63
C THR A 260 8.50 6.14 -8.61
N VAL A 261 7.54 7.04 -8.38
CA VAL A 261 7.70 8.50 -8.27
C VAL A 261 7.60 8.88 -6.80
N LEU A 262 8.73 9.23 -6.20
CA LEU A 262 8.90 9.31 -4.75
C LEU A 262 9.20 10.74 -4.30
N ASP A 263 8.40 11.29 -3.38
CA ASP A 263 8.71 12.59 -2.79
C ASP A 263 9.95 12.51 -1.88
N VAL A 264 10.83 13.49 -2.05
CA VAL A 264 12.01 13.78 -1.23
C VAL A 264 12.09 15.28 -0.90
N SER A 265 10.94 15.93 -0.79
CA SER A 265 10.73 17.22 -0.13
C SER A 265 11.34 17.30 1.28
N GLY A 266 11.33 18.50 1.86
CA GLY A 266 11.77 18.73 3.24
C GLY A 266 10.86 18.10 4.30
N SER A 267 9.57 17.91 4.03
CA SER A 267 8.60 17.30 4.96
C SER A 267 8.86 15.82 5.16
N MET A 268 9.34 15.11 4.13
CA MET A 268 9.77 13.71 4.19
C MET A 268 10.99 13.45 5.10
N ALA A 269 11.59 14.45 5.74
CA ALA A 269 12.77 14.28 6.57
C ALA A 269 12.57 13.33 7.78
N GLY A 270 13.66 12.70 8.23
CA GLY A 270 13.65 11.82 9.40
C GLY A 270 12.93 10.49 9.15
N THR A 271 11.91 10.19 9.96
CA THR A 271 11.25 8.87 9.99
C THR A 271 10.53 8.55 8.68
N LYS A 272 9.85 9.53 8.07
CA LYS A 272 9.08 9.35 6.82
C LYS A 272 9.95 8.76 5.70
N LEU A 273 11.08 9.39 5.38
CA LEU A 273 12.03 8.90 4.38
C LEU A 273 12.72 7.57 4.79
N ALA A 274 12.95 7.33 6.08
CA ALA A 274 13.51 6.06 6.55
C ALA A 274 12.54 4.89 6.30
N LEU A 275 11.24 5.11 6.54
CA LEU A 275 10.18 4.14 6.30
C LEU A 275 9.88 3.98 4.80
N LEU A 276 9.95 5.07 4.01
CA LEU A 276 9.89 5.00 2.55
C LEU A 276 11.01 4.10 1.98
N LYS A 277 12.25 4.28 2.44
CA LYS A 277 13.38 3.42 2.04
C LYS A 277 13.15 1.95 2.41
N ARG A 278 12.52 1.69 3.57
CA ARG A 278 12.14 0.33 4.00
C ARG A 278 11.05 -0.27 3.11
N ALA A 279 9.99 0.48 2.79
CA ALA A 279 8.92 0.04 1.89
C ALA A 279 9.44 -0.23 0.46
N MET A 280 10.24 0.67 -0.09
CA MET A 280 10.92 0.46 -1.37
C MET A 280 11.89 -0.73 -1.33
N GLY A 281 12.58 -0.96 -0.21
CA GLY A 281 13.41 -2.14 -0.01
C GLY A 281 12.63 -3.46 -0.04
N PHE A 282 11.40 -3.47 0.47
CA PHE A 282 10.47 -4.59 0.38
C PHE A 282 10.01 -4.83 -1.07
N VAL A 283 9.63 -3.77 -1.80
CA VAL A 283 9.25 -3.82 -3.23
C VAL A 283 10.37 -4.43 -4.08
N ILE A 284 11.59 -3.88 -3.99
CA ILE A 284 12.74 -4.32 -4.80
C ILE A 284 13.04 -5.81 -4.59
N GLN A 285 12.82 -6.35 -3.38
CA GLN A 285 13.08 -7.75 -3.09
C GLN A 285 12.02 -8.70 -3.66
N HIS A 286 10.75 -8.28 -3.71
CA HIS A 286 9.63 -9.10 -4.21
C HIS A 286 9.41 -9.04 -5.72
N LEU A 287 9.97 -8.04 -6.42
CA LEU A 287 10.07 -8.05 -7.88
C LEU A 287 10.93 -9.24 -8.36
N GLY A 288 10.55 -9.86 -9.47
CA GLY A 288 11.24 -10.98 -10.10
C GLY A 288 12.29 -10.54 -11.14
N PRO A 289 13.16 -11.44 -11.62
CA PRO A 289 14.22 -11.10 -12.58
C PRO A 289 13.72 -10.64 -13.96
N HIS A 290 12.43 -10.85 -14.27
CA HIS A 290 11.77 -10.38 -15.49
C HIS A 290 10.99 -9.07 -15.30
N ASP A 291 10.70 -8.66 -14.05
CA ASP A 291 10.11 -7.34 -13.79
C ASP A 291 11.18 -6.25 -13.97
N ARG A 292 10.76 -5.07 -14.39
CA ARG A 292 11.63 -3.89 -14.52
C ARG A 292 11.17 -2.77 -13.60
N LEU A 293 12.11 -2.12 -12.93
CA LEU A 293 11.88 -1.00 -12.02
C LEU A 293 12.62 0.25 -12.50
N SER A 294 11.97 1.42 -12.46
CA SER A 294 12.61 2.73 -12.51
C SER A 294 12.26 3.53 -11.25
N VAL A 295 13.24 4.24 -10.69
CA VAL A 295 13.06 5.09 -9.51
C VAL A 295 13.27 6.55 -9.87
N ILE A 296 12.24 7.36 -9.66
CA ILE A 296 12.26 8.81 -9.80
C ILE A 296 12.08 9.41 -8.41
N ALA A 297 12.93 10.36 -8.06
CA ALA A 297 12.77 11.17 -6.86
C ALA A 297 12.43 12.60 -7.27
N PHE A 298 11.46 13.22 -6.60
CA PHE A 298 11.09 14.61 -6.85
C PHE A 298 11.09 15.43 -5.56
N SER A 299 11.37 16.72 -5.68
CA SER A 299 11.09 17.72 -4.66
C SER A 299 10.73 19.01 -5.39
N SER A 300 11.50 20.10 -5.29
CA SER A 300 11.35 21.27 -6.17
C SER A 300 11.62 20.95 -7.66
N THR A 301 12.33 19.85 -7.94
CA THR A 301 12.57 19.32 -9.29
C THR A 301 12.51 17.79 -9.26
N ALA A 302 12.19 17.15 -10.39
CA ALA A 302 12.19 15.70 -10.53
C ALA A 302 13.48 15.18 -11.19
N ARG A 303 14.01 14.04 -10.73
CA ARG A 303 15.19 13.36 -11.27
C ARG A 303 14.99 11.85 -11.34
N ARG A 304 15.34 11.22 -12.46
CA ARG A 304 15.39 9.76 -12.58
C ARG A 304 16.68 9.25 -11.93
N LEU A 305 16.59 8.64 -10.76
CA LEU A 305 17.72 8.10 -9.99
C LEU A 305 18.14 6.71 -10.44
N PHE A 306 17.18 5.93 -10.96
CA PHE A 306 17.42 4.59 -11.48
C PHE A 306 16.65 4.41 -12.80
N PRO A 307 17.32 4.09 -13.93
CA PRO A 307 16.65 3.82 -15.21
C PRO A 307 15.83 2.53 -15.14
N LEU A 308 14.95 2.29 -16.12
CA LEU A 308 14.07 1.12 -16.13
C LEU A 308 14.86 -0.17 -16.41
N ARG A 309 15.16 -0.92 -15.34
CA ARG A 309 16.03 -2.12 -15.41
C ARG A 309 15.42 -3.35 -14.76
N ARG A 310 15.80 -4.53 -15.27
CA ARG A 310 15.39 -5.84 -14.76
C ARG A 310 15.83 -6.05 -13.31
N MET A 311 14.95 -6.55 -12.46
CA MET A 311 15.23 -6.88 -11.05
C MET A 311 15.93 -8.23 -10.89
N THR A 312 17.00 -8.45 -11.66
CA THR A 312 18.04 -9.45 -11.37
C THR A 312 18.76 -9.10 -10.05
N ASP A 313 19.55 -10.00 -9.46
CA ASP A 313 20.27 -9.70 -8.21
C ASP A 313 21.15 -8.45 -8.30
N THR A 314 21.76 -8.20 -9.46
CA THR A 314 22.54 -6.99 -9.74
C THR A 314 21.64 -5.76 -9.89
N GLY A 315 20.49 -5.88 -10.58
CA GLY A 315 19.49 -4.81 -10.68
C GLY A 315 18.92 -4.43 -9.31
N LYS A 316 18.54 -5.42 -8.49
CA LYS A 316 18.08 -5.24 -7.11
C LYS A 316 19.12 -4.55 -6.24
N TYR A 317 20.39 -4.97 -6.32
CA TYR A 317 21.48 -4.33 -5.58
C TYR A 317 21.65 -2.85 -5.97
N GLN A 318 21.66 -2.54 -7.27
CA GLN A 318 21.78 -1.16 -7.76
C GLN A 318 20.55 -0.30 -7.36
N ALA A 319 19.34 -0.85 -7.47
CA ALA A 319 18.11 -0.16 -7.06
C ALA A 319 18.08 0.10 -5.54
N LEU A 320 18.51 -0.87 -4.72
CA LEU A 320 18.67 -0.67 -3.27
C LEU A 320 19.73 0.39 -2.95
N GLN A 321 20.83 0.46 -3.70
CA GLN A 321 21.83 1.51 -3.53
C GLN A 321 21.25 2.90 -3.88
N ALA A 322 20.52 3.01 -4.99
CA ALA A 322 19.85 4.25 -5.40
C ALA A 322 18.81 4.72 -4.38
N VAL A 323 17.93 3.83 -3.89
CA VAL A 323 16.94 4.12 -2.84
C VAL A 323 17.63 4.52 -1.53
N ASN A 324 18.68 3.83 -1.11
CA ASN A 324 19.41 4.20 0.11
C ASN A 324 20.10 5.56 0.00
N SER A 325 20.45 6.03 -1.21
CA SER A 325 21.01 7.36 -1.46
C SER A 325 20.00 8.52 -1.39
N LEU A 326 18.67 8.26 -1.31
CA LEU A 326 17.66 9.31 -1.22
C LEU A 326 17.90 10.25 -0.01
N SER A 327 17.65 11.54 -0.21
CA SER A 327 17.84 12.60 0.79
C SER A 327 16.75 13.66 0.66
N SER A 328 16.05 13.95 1.76
CA SER A 328 14.98 14.96 1.86
C SER A 328 15.52 16.39 1.76
N ASN A 329 15.16 17.14 0.71
CA ASN A 329 15.45 18.57 0.54
C ASN A 329 14.61 19.21 -0.57
N GLY A 330 14.11 20.43 -0.35
CA GLY A 330 13.31 21.21 -1.30
C GLY A 330 11.80 21.23 -0.98
N GLY A 331 11.01 21.86 -1.85
CA GLY A 331 9.54 21.80 -1.80
C GLY A 331 9.00 20.53 -2.47
N THR A 332 7.73 20.52 -2.84
CA THR A 332 7.05 19.37 -3.47
C THR A 332 6.50 19.80 -4.84
N ASN A 333 6.91 19.14 -5.92
CA ASN A 333 6.47 19.38 -7.31
C ASN A 333 5.96 18.07 -7.92
N ILE A 334 4.68 17.76 -7.67
CA ILE A 334 4.04 16.51 -8.11
C ILE A 334 3.95 16.47 -9.63
N ALA A 335 3.70 17.63 -10.26
CA ALA A 335 3.59 17.78 -11.71
C ALA A 335 4.85 17.29 -12.45
N GLU A 336 6.05 17.75 -12.08
CA GLU A 336 7.30 17.32 -12.72
C GLU A 336 7.67 15.86 -12.39
N GLY A 337 7.37 15.41 -11.17
CA GLY A 337 7.54 14.00 -10.79
C GLY A 337 6.73 13.06 -11.69
N LEU A 338 5.44 13.37 -11.86
CA LEU A 338 4.52 12.59 -12.66
C LEU A 338 4.85 12.66 -14.15
N LYS A 339 5.13 13.85 -14.72
CA LYS A 339 5.60 14.00 -16.12
C LYS A 339 6.84 13.14 -16.42
N LYS A 340 7.76 13.03 -15.46
CA LYS A 340 8.97 12.21 -15.62
C LYS A 340 8.66 10.71 -15.59
N GLY A 341 7.77 10.26 -14.70
CA GLY A 341 7.32 8.87 -14.66
C GLY A 341 6.55 8.46 -15.92
N ALA A 342 5.65 9.35 -16.34
CA ALA A 342 4.97 9.31 -17.62
C ALA A 342 5.94 9.14 -18.81
N LYS A 343 6.99 9.98 -18.89
CA LYS A 343 8.00 9.91 -19.95
C LYS A 343 8.78 8.59 -19.96
N VAL A 344 9.16 8.05 -18.79
CA VAL A 344 9.80 6.72 -18.70
C VAL A 344 8.87 5.62 -19.24
N MET A 345 7.56 5.72 -18.99
CA MET A 345 6.60 4.76 -19.54
C MET A 345 6.37 4.86 -21.05
N LEU A 346 6.56 6.05 -21.65
CA LEU A 346 6.36 6.27 -23.08
C LEU A 346 7.60 6.01 -23.93
N ASP A 347 8.79 6.42 -23.46
CA ASP A 347 10.03 6.38 -24.24
C ASP A 347 10.68 4.97 -24.31
N ARG A 348 10.28 4.05 -23.42
CA ARG A 348 10.86 2.71 -23.29
C ARG A 348 10.73 1.86 -24.56
N LYS A 349 11.81 1.20 -24.96
CA LYS A 349 11.89 0.37 -26.18
C LYS A 349 11.06 -0.90 -26.08
N CYS A 350 11.18 -1.61 -24.97
CA CYS A 350 10.45 -2.85 -24.73
C CYS A 350 9.31 -2.60 -23.73
N LYS A 351 8.28 -3.45 -23.73
CA LYS A 351 7.15 -3.36 -22.80
C LYS A 351 6.83 -4.73 -22.19
N ASN A 352 6.86 -4.82 -20.86
CA ASN A 352 6.22 -5.92 -20.15
C ASN A 352 4.67 -5.77 -20.27
N PRO A 353 3.89 -6.87 -20.22
CA PRO A 353 2.42 -6.81 -20.39
C PRO A 353 1.75 -5.93 -19.34
N VAL A 354 2.15 -6.08 -18.08
CA VAL A 354 1.66 -5.27 -16.95
C VAL A 354 2.51 -4.02 -16.82
N SER A 355 1.87 -2.86 -16.67
CA SER A 355 2.54 -1.56 -16.49
C SER A 355 1.87 -0.76 -15.38
N SER A 356 2.63 -0.16 -14.47
CA SER A 356 2.06 0.64 -13.37
C SER A 356 2.99 1.74 -12.87
N ILE A 357 2.41 2.85 -12.41
CA ILE A 357 3.11 3.93 -11.73
C ILE A 357 2.68 3.97 -10.26
N ILE A 358 3.63 4.03 -9.34
CA ILE A 358 3.38 4.29 -7.92
C ILE A 358 3.88 5.70 -7.60
N LEU A 359 2.99 6.56 -7.09
CA LEU A 359 3.31 7.91 -6.62
C LEU A 359 3.11 7.99 -5.10
N LEU A 360 4.14 8.42 -4.36
CA LEU A 360 4.04 8.74 -2.94
C LEU A 360 4.43 10.20 -2.68
N SER A 361 3.62 10.88 -1.86
CA SER A 361 3.83 12.25 -1.40
C SER A 361 3.33 12.42 0.03
N ASP A 362 4.03 13.23 0.83
CA ASP A 362 3.55 13.67 2.15
C ASP A 362 3.12 15.13 2.19
N GLY A 363 3.42 15.92 1.15
CA GLY A 363 3.15 17.36 1.09
C GLY A 363 2.11 17.77 0.04
N GLN A 364 1.72 19.05 0.12
CA GLN A 364 0.94 19.75 -0.90
C GLN A 364 1.83 20.14 -2.10
N ASP A 365 1.28 20.11 -3.32
CA ASP A 365 2.01 20.59 -4.50
C ASP A 365 2.30 22.09 -4.40
N THR A 366 3.58 22.43 -4.23
CA THR A 366 4.06 23.79 -4.01
C THR A 366 4.14 24.60 -5.32
N TYR A 367 4.08 23.91 -6.47
CA TYR A 367 4.30 24.47 -7.80
C TYR A 367 3.02 24.44 -8.65
N THR A 368 1.94 25.03 -8.11
CA THR A 368 0.70 25.23 -8.88
C THR A 368 0.98 26.01 -10.16
N ILE A 369 0.54 25.48 -11.29
CA ILE A 369 0.78 26.09 -12.60
C ILE A 369 -0.11 27.33 -12.71
N THR A 370 0.48 28.51 -12.55
CA THR A 370 -0.21 29.79 -12.67
C THR A 370 -0.67 30.03 -14.10
N GLY A 371 -1.97 29.84 -14.34
CA GLY A 371 -2.63 30.37 -15.53
C GLY A 371 -2.48 31.90 -15.61
N PRO A 372 -2.60 32.51 -16.82
CA PRO A 372 -2.34 33.94 -17.03
C PRO A 372 -3.32 34.89 -16.30
N THR A 373 -4.41 34.37 -15.74
CA THR A 373 -5.31 35.08 -14.83
C THR A 373 -5.03 34.65 -13.40
N GLY A 374 -4.52 35.56 -12.57
CA GLY A 374 -3.93 35.31 -11.24
C GLY A 374 -4.87 34.87 -10.09
N ALA A 375 -5.89 34.06 -10.38
CA ALA A 375 -6.50 33.19 -9.37
C ALA A 375 -5.57 32.01 -9.07
N GLN A 376 -5.71 31.40 -7.89
CA GLN A 376 -5.05 30.13 -7.57
C GLN A 376 -5.71 29.00 -8.37
N SER A 377 -5.30 28.84 -9.63
CA SER A 377 -5.75 27.75 -10.48
C SER A 377 -5.22 26.43 -9.90
N ARG A 378 -6.13 25.60 -9.39
CA ARG A 378 -5.81 24.24 -8.97
C ARG A 378 -5.24 23.50 -10.19
N THR A 379 -3.99 23.01 -10.09
CA THR A 379 -3.33 22.26 -11.17
C THR A 379 -4.25 21.16 -11.67
N ASP A 380 -4.70 21.24 -12.93
CA ASP A 380 -5.46 20.15 -13.54
C ASP A 380 -4.52 19.03 -13.95
N TYR A 381 -4.27 18.09 -13.03
CA TYR A 381 -3.44 16.92 -13.28
C TYR A 381 -3.96 16.04 -14.43
N LYS A 382 -5.24 16.13 -14.80
CA LYS A 382 -5.80 15.44 -15.98
C LYS A 382 -5.20 15.97 -17.28
N SER A 383 -4.80 17.25 -17.33
CA SER A 383 -4.04 17.84 -18.44
C SER A 383 -2.54 17.48 -18.41
N LEU A 384 -2.02 17.08 -17.24
CA LEU A 384 -0.61 16.69 -17.05
C LEU A 384 -0.33 15.21 -17.30
N ILE A 385 -1.37 14.37 -17.35
CA ILE A 385 -1.32 12.97 -17.77
C ILE A 385 -1.66 12.93 -19.27
N PRO A 386 -0.69 12.72 -20.19
CA PRO A 386 -0.98 12.57 -21.61
C PRO A 386 -1.99 11.46 -21.86
N SER A 387 -2.85 11.60 -22.88
CA SER A 387 -3.88 10.60 -23.21
C SER A 387 -3.32 9.18 -23.38
N SER A 388 -2.10 9.07 -23.91
CA SER A 388 -1.33 7.82 -24.07
C SER A 388 -0.96 7.11 -22.76
N ILE A 389 -1.26 7.70 -21.60
CA ILE A 389 -0.94 7.20 -20.25
C ILE A 389 -2.21 7.03 -19.41
N GLN A 390 -3.37 7.43 -19.92
CA GLN A 390 -4.68 7.11 -19.32
C GLN A 390 -5.00 5.59 -19.37
N GLN A 391 -4.12 4.80 -20.00
CA GLN A 391 -4.13 3.33 -20.00
C GLN A 391 -3.15 2.71 -18.98
N ILE A 392 -2.38 3.50 -18.23
CA ILE A 392 -1.41 3.01 -17.24
C ILE A 392 -1.86 3.47 -15.84
N PRO A 393 -2.25 2.56 -14.93
CA PRO A 393 -2.74 2.92 -13.60
C PRO A 393 -1.67 3.60 -12.76
N ILE A 394 -2.05 4.73 -12.14
CA ILE A 394 -1.22 5.47 -11.18
C ILE A 394 -1.78 5.23 -9.77
N HIS A 395 -1.14 4.39 -8.97
CA HIS A 395 -1.52 4.21 -7.57
C HIS A 395 -0.87 5.30 -6.71
N THR A 396 -1.68 6.01 -5.92
CA THR A 396 -1.25 7.20 -5.19
C THR A 396 -1.32 6.96 -3.68
N PHE A 397 -0.22 7.23 -2.97
CA PHE A 397 -0.06 6.98 -1.54
C PHE A 397 0.15 8.29 -0.79
N GLY A 398 -0.93 8.81 -0.19
CA GLY A 398 -0.88 9.98 0.67
C GLY A 398 -0.36 9.61 2.05
N PHE A 399 0.76 10.21 2.47
CA PHE A 399 1.44 9.85 3.72
C PHE A 399 1.32 10.95 4.78
N GLY A 400 0.75 10.61 5.95
CA GLY A 400 0.47 11.57 7.02
C GLY A 400 -0.61 12.59 6.67
N ALA A 401 -0.83 13.59 7.53
CA ALA A 401 -1.91 14.56 7.38
C ALA A 401 -1.68 15.65 6.31
N ASP A 402 -0.42 15.90 5.92
CA ASP A 402 -0.03 17.13 5.23
C ASP A 402 -0.15 17.08 3.68
N HIS A 403 -0.57 15.95 3.11
CA HIS A 403 -0.55 15.68 1.67
C HIS A 403 -1.81 16.19 0.93
N ASP A 404 -1.71 16.50 -0.38
CA ASP A 404 -2.90 16.89 -1.18
C ASP A 404 -3.75 15.68 -1.57
N ALA A 405 -4.53 15.18 -0.60
CA ALA A 405 -5.42 14.02 -0.77
C ALA A 405 -6.34 14.14 -1.99
N VAL A 406 -6.85 15.35 -2.29
CA VAL A 406 -7.81 15.56 -3.38
C VAL A 406 -7.12 15.50 -4.74
N SER A 407 -5.91 16.06 -4.88
CA SER A 407 -5.13 15.93 -6.12
C SER A 407 -4.58 14.53 -6.31
N MET A 408 -4.10 13.87 -5.24
CA MET A 408 -3.63 12.48 -5.29
C MET A 408 -4.75 11.50 -5.66
N HIS A 409 -5.96 11.70 -5.13
CA HIS A 409 -7.15 10.97 -5.59
C HIS A 409 -7.46 11.27 -7.06
N SER A 410 -7.43 12.53 -7.49
CA SER A 410 -7.73 12.91 -8.87
C SER A 410 -6.75 12.29 -9.89
N ILE A 411 -5.48 12.13 -9.52
CA ILE A 411 -4.43 11.48 -10.34
C ILE A 411 -4.71 9.98 -10.53
N SER A 412 -5.03 9.25 -9.46
CA SER A 412 -5.36 7.82 -9.54
C SER A 412 -6.69 7.59 -10.26
N GLU A 413 -7.70 8.40 -9.97
CA GLU A 413 -9.03 8.32 -10.58
C GLU A 413 -8.99 8.53 -12.10
N CYS A 414 -8.18 9.49 -12.57
CA CYS A 414 -8.02 9.76 -14.01
C CYS A 414 -7.17 8.72 -14.77
N SER A 415 -6.65 7.68 -14.09
CA SER A 415 -5.78 6.65 -14.68
C SER A 415 -6.23 5.21 -14.41
N GLY A 416 -7.32 4.98 -13.67
CA GLY A 416 -7.71 3.63 -13.23
C GLY A 416 -6.79 3.02 -12.16
N GLY A 417 -5.97 3.85 -11.51
CA GLY A 417 -5.21 3.49 -10.32
C GLY A 417 -6.07 3.56 -9.05
N THR A 418 -5.42 3.58 -7.89
CA THR A 418 -6.10 3.64 -6.59
C THR A 418 -5.41 4.62 -5.65
N PHE A 419 -6.19 5.39 -4.89
CA PHE A 419 -5.65 6.23 -3.80
C PHE A 419 -5.69 5.49 -2.48
N SER A 420 -4.56 5.49 -1.76
CA SER A 420 -4.39 4.92 -0.43
C SER A 420 -3.90 6.00 0.54
N PHE A 421 -4.48 6.03 1.74
CA PHE A 421 -4.17 6.98 2.79
C PHE A 421 -3.44 6.27 3.95
N ILE A 422 -2.18 6.63 4.17
CA ILE A 422 -1.32 6.11 5.22
C ILE A 422 -1.29 7.13 6.36
N GLU A 423 -2.23 7.01 7.30
CA GLU A 423 -2.32 7.88 8.47
C GLU A 423 -1.19 7.62 9.49
N VAL A 424 -0.91 6.35 9.76
CA VAL A 424 0.09 5.90 10.73
C VAL A 424 1.36 5.46 10.00
N GLU A 425 2.50 6.09 10.34
CA GLU A 425 3.76 5.92 9.62
C GLU A 425 4.18 4.45 9.41
N GLY A 426 3.94 3.58 10.40
CA GLY A 426 4.31 2.17 10.35
C GLY A 426 3.60 1.34 9.27
N VAL A 427 2.44 1.79 8.78
CA VAL A 427 1.58 1.02 7.86
C VAL A 427 2.01 1.14 6.38
N ILE A 428 2.94 2.05 6.05
CA ILE A 428 3.45 2.24 4.67
C ILE A 428 3.98 0.96 4.02
N GLN A 429 4.67 0.09 4.78
CA GLN A 429 5.21 -1.15 4.20
C GLN A 429 4.08 -2.12 3.81
N ASP A 430 3.01 -2.18 4.61
CA ASP A 430 1.86 -3.06 4.37
C ASP A 430 0.97 -2.51 3.25
N ALA A 431 0.79 -1.17 3.18
CA ALA A 431 0.12 -0.50 2.06
C ALA A 431 0.83 -0.75 0.72
N PHE A 432 2.17 -0.71 0.71
CA PHE A 432 2.96 -1.06 -0.46
C PHE A 432 2.86 -2.56 -0.77
N ALA A 433 2.86 -3.42 0.25
CA ALA A 433 2.74 -4.87 0.08
C ALA A 433 1.38 -5.28 -0.51
N GLN A 434 0.28 -4.65 -0.09
CA GLN A 434 -1.05 -4.84 -0.67
C GLN A 434 -1.07 -4.50 -2.16
N CYS A 435 -0.53 -3.33 -2.54
CA CYS A 435 -0.43 -2.92 -3.95
C CYS A 435 0.44 -3.88 -4.77
N MET A 436 1.59 -4.31 -4.24
CA MET A 436 2.43 -5.33 -4.86
C MET A 436 1.71 -6.68 -5.03
N GLY A 437 0.88 -7.10 -4.06
CA GLY A 437 0.07 -8.31 -4.17
C GLY A 437 -0.91 -8.27 -5.34
N GLY A 438 -1.49 -7.11 -5.64
CA GLY A 438 -2.29 -6.88 -6.85
C GLY A 438 -1.43 -6.87 -8.12
N LEU A 439 -0.44 -5.97 -8.19
CA LEU A 439 0.39 -5.77 -9.40
C LEU A 439 1.13 -7.04 -9.84
N LEU A 440 1.56 -7.90 -8.91
CA LEU A 440 2.21 -9.18 -9.20
C LEU A 440 1.22 -10.34 -9.41
N SER A 441 -0.09 -10.08 -9.50
CA SER A 441 -1.12 -11.11 -9.74
C SER A 441 -2.13 -10.74 -10.82
N VAL A 442 -1.82 -9.81 -11.74
CA VAL A 442 -2.67 -9.55 -12.92
C VAL A 442 -2.78 -10.81 -13.78
N VAL A 443 -4.02 -11.28 -13.98
CA VAL A 443 -4.38 -12.47 -14.79
C VAL A 443 -5.27 -12.13 -15.99
N THR A 444 -5.62 -10.86 -16.14
CA THR A 444 -6.60 -10.37 -17.11
C THR A 444 -6.27 -8.93 -17.43
N GLN A 445 -6.21 -8.57 -18.71
CA GLN A 445 -6.06 -7.20 -19.18
C GLN A 445 -7.14 -6.83 -20.19
N GLU A 446 -7.39 -5.53 -20.38
CA GLU A 446 -8.33 -5.00 -21.39
C GLU A 446 -9.74 -5.64 -21.33
N LEU A 447 -10.21 -6.00 -20.13
CA LEU A 447 -11.52 -6.63 -19.94
C LEU A 447 -12.66 -5.68 -20.33
N ILE A 448 -13.45 -6.12 -21.29
CA ILE A 448 -14.67 -5.44 -21.76
C ILE A 448 -15.86 -6.39 -21.55
N VAL A 449 -16.90 -5.88 -20.91
CA VAL A 449 -18.18 -6.59 -20.68
C VAL A 449 -19.21 -6.05 -21.65
N SER A 450 -19.91 -6.91 -22.40
CA SER A 450 -21.12 -6.53 -23.13
C SER A 450 -22.37 -7.01 -22.38
N VAL A 451 -23.39 -6.16 -22.34
CA VAL A 451 -24.72 -6.45 -21.80
C VAL A 451 -25.74 -6.11 -22.88
N ALA A 452 -26.64 -7.01 -23.24
CA ALA A 452 -27.63 -6.79 -24.29
C ALA A 452 -29.03 -7.26 -23.89
N CYS A 453 -30.05 -6.44 -24.14
CA CYS A 453 -31.46 -6.79 -23.91
C CYS A 453 -31.93 -7.85 -24.91
N ILE A 454 -32.34 -9.02 -24.42
CA ILE A 454 -32.80 -10.13 -25.27
C ILE A 454 -34.19 -9.81 -25.82
N TYR A 455 -35.16 -9.54 -24.94
CA TYR A 455 -36.54 -9.25 -25.33
C TYR A 455 -36.64 -7.92 -26.11
N PRO A 456 -37.44 -7.83 -27.20
CA PRO A 456 -37.38 -6.69 -28.12
C PRO A 456 -37.72 -5.32 -27.52
N THR A 457 -38.56 -5.28 -26.49
CA THR A 457 -39.06 -4.07 -25.83
C THR A 457 -38.39 -3.79 -24.47
N LEU A 458 -37.26 -4.44 -24.17
CA LEU A 458 -36.47 -4.15 -22.99
C LEU A 458 -35.36 -3.15 -23.32
N GLU A 459 -35.22 -2.14 -22.47
CA GLU A 459 -34.21 -1.08 -22.56
C GLU A 459 -33.47 -0.98 -21.22
N LEU A 460 -32.15 -0.79 -21.28
CA LEU A 460 -31.31 -0.49 -20.13
C LEU A 460 -31.50 0.99 -19.76
N ARG A 461 -32.06 1.25 -18.58
CA ARG A 461 -32.14 2.62 -18.02
C ARG A 461 -30.76 3.10 -17.56
N SER A 462 -29.97 2.21 -16.96
CA SER A 462 -28.61 2.48 -16.52
C SER A 462 -27.79 1.19 -16.36
N ILE A 463 -26.47 1.33 -16.32
CA ILE A 463 -25.58 0.34 -15.71
C ILE A 463 -24.74 1.09 -14.67
N GLU A 464 -24.88 0.73 -13.41
CA GLU A 464 -24.16 1.30 -12.28
C GLU A 464 -22.84 0.55 -12.10
N ALA A 465 -21.74 1.19 -12.50
CA ALA A 465 -20.41 0.59 -12.51
C ALA A 465 -19.35 1.40 -11.74
N GLY A 466 -19.75 2.32 -10.87
CA GLY A 466 -18.80 3.17 -10.12
C GLY A 466 -17.96 4.03 -11.07
N SER A 467 -16.64 3.91 -10.99
CA SER A 467 -15.70 4.66 -11.85
C SER A 467 -15.45 4.03 -13.22
N TYR A 468 -15.94 2.82 -13.48
CA TYR A 468 -15.71 2.12 -14.75
C TYR A 468 -16.49 2.75 -15.90
N LEU A 469 -15.84 2.91 -17.06
CA LEU A 469 -16.44 3.59 -18.22
C LEU A 469 -17.55 2.74 -18.85
N VAL A 470 -18.79 3.15 -18.63
CA VAL A 470 -19.98 2.61 -19.29
C VAL A 470 -20.26 3.36 -20.59
N ARG A 471 -20.68 2.63 -21.62
CA ARG A 471 -21.29 3.17 -22.85
C ARG A 471 -22.57 2.41 -23.15
N LEU A 472 -23.70 3.12 -23.21
CA LEU A 472 -24.97 2.58 -23.72
C LEU A 472 -25.11 2.90 -25.21
N SER A 473 -25.84 2.08 -25.96
CA SER A 473 -26.27 2.38 -27.33
C SER A 473 -27.46 3.33 -27.35
N ASP A 474 -27.61 4.10 -28.44
CA ASP A 474 -28.65 5.14 -28.58
C ASP A 474 -30.10 4.65 -28.41
N ASN A 475 -30.31 3.34 -28.57
CA ASN A 475 -31.60 2.65 -28.39
C ASN A 475 -31.75 1.95 -27.03
N GLY A 476 -30.84 2.17 -26.07
CA GLY A 476 -30.85 1.53 -24.75
C GLY A 476 -30.66 0.01 -24.72
N ARG A 477 -30.60 -0.68 -25.86
CA ARG A 477 -30.62 -2.16 -25.91
C ARG A 477 -29.28 -2.85 -25.73
N LYS A 478 -28.16 -2.12 -25.76
CA LYS A 478 -26.82 -2.65 -25.45
C LYS A 478 -26.05 -1.69 -24.55
N GLY A 479 -25.40 -2.24 -23.52
CA GLY A 479 -24.37 -1.59 -22.73
C GLY A 479 -23.01 -2.26 -22.91
N VAL A 480 -21.96 -1.47 -22.74
CA VAL A 480 -20.57 -1.94 -22.70
C VAL A 480 -19.88 -1.31 -21.49
N ILE A 481 -19.21 -2.12 -20.68
CA ILE A 481 -18.41 -1.69 -19.52
C ILE A 481 -16.94 -1.95 -19.85
N ASN A 482 -16.10 -0.92 -19.80
CA ASN A 482 -14.65 -1.10 -19.86
C ASN A 482 -14.10 -1.24 -18.43
N VAL A 483 -13.61 -2.44 -18.11
CA VAL A 483 -13.13 -2.83 -16.76
C VAL A 483 -11.60 -2.81 -16.69
N GLY A 484 -10.90 -3.03 -17.80
CA GLY A 484 -9.44 -3.04 -17.85
C GLY A 484 -8.84 -4.29 -17.17
N ASP A 485 -7.95 -4.09 -16.20
CA ASP A 485 -7.12 -5.19 -15.67
C ASP A 485 -7.72 -5.76 -14.36
N LEU A 486 -7.72 -7.09 -14.22
CA LEU A 486 -8.07 -7.80 -12.97
C LEU A 486 -6.89 -8.55 -12.38
N TYR A 487 -6.78 -8.49 -11.06
CA TYR A 487 -5.89 -9.32 -10.26
C TYR A 487 -6.48 -10.73 -10.06
N ALA A 488 -5.65 -11.69 -9.67
CA ALA A 488 -6.08 -13.04 -9.38
C ALA A 488 -7.13 -13.08 -8.27
N GLU A 489 -8.15 -13.91 -8.44
CA GLU A 489 -9.29 -14.09 -7.53
C GLU A 489 -10.17 -12.84 -7.32
N GLU A 490 -9.88 -11.73 -7.99
CA GLU A 490 -10.54 -10.45 -7.79
C GLU A 490 -11.99 -10.46 -8.32
N ASP A 491 -12.91 -9.88 -7.54
CA ASP A 491 -14.33 -9.80 -7.89
C ASP A 491 -14.73 -8.40 -8.43
N ARG A 492 -15.73 -8.37 -9.30
CA ARG A 492 -16.40 -7.15 -9.79
C ARG A 492 -17.91 -7.32 -9.78
N HIS A 493 -18.61 -6.28 -9.34
CA HIS A 493 -20.06 -6.23 -9.28
C HIS A 493 -20.59 -4.97 -9.97
N PHE A 494 -21.49 -5.15 -10.93
CA PHE A 494 -22.18 -4.09 -11.67
C PHE A 494 -23.68 -4.32 -11.64
N LEU A 495 -24.47 -3.26 -11.50
CA LEU A 495 -25.94 -3.36 -11.50
C LEU A 495 -26.48 -2.83 -12.83
N ALA A 496 -27.20 -3.66 -13.58
CA ALA A 496 -27.90 -3.26 -14.80
C ALA A 496 -29.39 -3.07 -14.49
N THR A 497 -29.93 -1.89 -14.75
CA THR A 497 -31.31 -1.52 -14.39
C THR A 497 -32.16 -1.37 -15.64
N LEU A 498 -33.33 -1.99 -15.64
CA LEU A 498 -34.26 -2.06 -16.76
C LEU A 498 -35.71 -1.96 -16.29
N ASN A 499 -36.61 -1.54 -17.19
CA ASN A 499 -38.05 -1.58 -16.93
C ASN A 499 -38.65 -2.83 -17.58
N ILE A 500 -39.27 -3.70 -16.79
CA ILE A 500 -39.87 -4.95 -17.25
C ILE A 500 -41.33 -4.70 -17.64
N PRO A 501 -41.75 -4.99 -18.89
CA PRO A 501 -43.12 -4.82 -19.33
C PRO A 501 -44.03 -5.95 -18.82
N ASN A 502 -45.33 -5.80 -19.05
CA ASN A 502 -46.25 -6.94 -19.00
C ASN A 502 -45.96 -7.92 -20.16
N SER A 503 -46.32 -9.20 -19.97
CA SER A 503 -46.11 -10.25 -21.00
C SER A 503 -46.96 -11.48 -20.72
N SER A 504 -47.39 -12.15 -21.78
CA SER A 504 -48.17 -13.39 -21.73
C SER A 504 -47.33 -14.66 -21.57
N ALA A 505 -46.00 -14.58 -21.78
CA ALA A 505 -45.07 -15.70 -21.66
C ALA A 505 -44.93 -16.18 -20.20
N ASN A 506 -44.55 -17.45 -20.01
CA ASN A 506 -44.31 -18.05 -18.68
C ASN A 506 -42.91 -17.77 -18.13
N GLU A 507 -41.96 -17.40 -18.98
CA GLU A 507 -40.61 -16.94 -18.65
C GLU A 507 -40.31 -15.69 -19.50
N MET A 508 -39.42 -14.81 -19.04
CA MET A 508 -38.90 -13.70 -19.84
C MET A 508 -37.37 -13.67 -19.78
N PRO A 509 -36.66 -13.86 -20.91
CA PRO A 509 -35.24 -13.60 -21.00
C PRO A 509 -35.00 -12.09 -21.04
N LEU A 510 -34.23 -11.59 -20.07
CA LEU A 510 -33.98 -10.17 -19.85
C LEU A 510 -32.72 -9.71 -20.59
N LEU A 511 -31.57 -10.20 -20.13
CA LEU A 511 -30.25 -9.73 -20.54
C LEU A 511 -29.37 -10.90 -20.96
N LYS A 512 -28.49 -10.64 -21.93
CA LYS A 512 -27.38 -11.49 -22.30
C LYS A 512 -26.07 -10.78 -21.95
N VAL A 513 -25.20 -11.46 -21.22
CA VAL A 513 -23.94 -10.92 -20.70
C VAL A 513 -22.78 -11.76 -21.21
N ASN A 514 -21.78 -11.13 -21.80
CA ASN A 514 -20.52 -11.77 -22.19
C ASN A 514 -19.35 -10.85 -21.89
N CYS A 515 -18.11 -11.37 -21.94
CA CYS A 515 -16.92 -10.54 -21.87
C CYS A 515 -15.80 -11.00 -22.80
N THR A 516 -14.94 -10.05 -23.13
CA THR A 516 -13.70 -10.27 -23.90
C THR A 516 -12.53 -9.65 -23.14
N TYR A 517 -11.40 -10.33 -23.08
CA TYR A 517 -10.18 -9.84 -22.41
C TYR A 517 -8.92 -10.33 -23.11
N ARG A 518 -7.77 -9.77 -22.72
CA ARG A 518 -6.44 -10.22 -23.10
C ARG A 518 -5.83 -11.01 -21.94
N ASP A 519 -5.30 -12.19 -22.23
CA ASP A 519 -4.44 -12.92 -21.30
C ASP A 519 -3.03 -12.29 -21.30
N PRO A 520 -2.50 -11.82 -20.15
CA PRO A 520 -1.18 -11.20 -20.08
C PRO A 520 -0.01 -12.20 -20.22
N LEU A 521 -0.24 -13.51 -20.13
CA LEU A 521 0.79 -14.54 -20.34
C LEU A 521 0.93 -14.89 -21.83
N THR A 522 -0.15 -15.29 -22.49
CA THR A 522 -0.10 -15.70 -23.91
C THR A 522 -0.35 -14.55 -24.90
N ASN A 523 -0.73 -13.36 -24.43
CA ASN A 523 -1.13 -12.19 -25.22
C ASN A 523 -2.32 -12.43 -26.18
N ASN A 524 -3.03 -13.55 -26.02
CA ASN A 524 -4.22 -13.88 -26.81
C ASN A 524 -5.45 -13.12 -26.31
N GLN A 525 -6.35 -12.80 -27.25
CA GLN A 525 -7.68 -12.30 -26.92
C GLN A 525 -8.63 -13.49 -26.68
N ILE A 526 -9.22 -13.54 -25.50
CA ILE A 526 -10.19 -14.56 -25.08
C ILE A 526 -11.58 -13.91 -25.06
N SER A 527 -12.54 -14.57 -25.72
CA SER A 527 -13.98 -14.30 -25.56
C SER A 527 -14.60 -15.39 -24.72
N LEU A 528 -15.51 -15.03 -23.82
CA LEU A 528 -16.31 -15.98 -23.05
C LEU A 528 -17.69 -16.19 -23.65
N ASP A 529 -18.26 -17.34 -23.33
CA ASP A 529 -19.63 -17.71 -23.69
C ASP A 529 -20.66 -16.80 -23.02
N GLU A 530 -21.83 -16.73 -23.61
CA GLU A 530 -22.84 -15.73 -23.25
C GLU A 530 -23.81 -16.24 -22.18
N VAL A 531 -23.82 -15.60 -21.01
CA VAL A 531 -24.73 -15.92 -19.91
C VAL A 531 -26.07 -15.19 -20.10
N GLU A 532 -27.16 -15.94 -20.16
CA GLU A 532 -28.52 -15.39 -20.28
C GLU A 532 -29.20 -15.29 -18.91
N VAL A 533 -29.76 -14.11 -18.62
CA VAL A 533 -30.53 -13.81 -17.42
C VAL A 533 -32.00 -13.88 -17.76
N LYS A 534 -32.77 -14.70 -17.03
CA LYS A 534 -34.23 -14.79 -17.17
C LYS A 534 -34.95 -14.69 -15.83
N ILE A 535 -36.24 -14.38 -15.89
CA ILE A 535 -37.18 -14.47 -14.76
C ILE A 535 -38.40 -15.29 -15.13
N ASP A 536 -39.05 -15.84 -14.11
CA ASP A 536 -40.36 -16.48 -14.24
C ASP A 536 -41.47 -15.43 -14.34
N ARG A 537 -42.51 -15.77 -15.10
CA ARG A 537 -43.70 -14.94 -15.33
C ARG A 537 -44.97 -15.75 -15.04
N PRO A 538 -45.30 -16.03 -13.77
CA PRO A 538 -46.52 -16.74 -13.39
C PRO A 538 -47.75 -15.82 -13.44
N GLU A 539 -48.95 -16.40 -13.36
CA GLU A 539 -50.21 -15.62 -13.24
C GLU A 539 -50.32 -14.88 -11.89
N MET A 540 -49.76 -15.48 -10.82
CA MET A 540 -49.68 -14.91 -9.47
C MET A 540 -48.33 -15.24 -8.85
N THR A 541 -47.76 -14.33 -8.06
CA THR A 541 -46.59 -14.56 -7.21
C THR A 541 -46.98 -14.53 -5.74
N GLY A 542 -46.14 -15.13 -4.88
CA GLY A 542 -46.13 -14.81 -3.45
C GLY A 542 -45.51 -13.43 -3.18
N PRO A 543 -45.18 -13.11 -1.91
CA PRO A 543 -44.39 -11.94 -1.58
C PRO A 543 -43.06 -11.95 -2.35
N LEU A 544 -42.69 -10.80 -2.93
CA LEU A 544 -41.45 -10.66 -3.67
C LEU A 544 -40.25 -10.72 -2.72
N VAL A 545 -39.37 -11.71 -2.91
CA VAL A 545 -38.16 -11.91 -2.10
C VAL A 545 -36.97 -11.32 -2.85
N VAL A 546 -36.47 -10.19 -2.35
CA VAL A 546 -35.29 -9.49 -2.90
C VAL A 546 -34.02 -10.31 -2.65
N SER A 547 -33.21 -10.48 -3.71
CA SER A 547 -31.90 -11.12 -3.64
C SER A 547 -30.94 -10.33 -2.75
N ILE A 548 -30.43 -11.00 -1.71
CA ILE A 548 -29.41 -10.48 -0.78
C ILE A 548 -28.15 -10.01 -1.54
N GLU A 549 -27.80 -10.70 -2.63
CA GLU A 549 -26.61 -10.41 -3.44
C GLU A 549 -26.78 -9.11 -4.25
N VAL A 550 -27.99 -8.81 -4.71
CA VAL A 550 -28.33 -7.54 -5.38
C VAL A 550 -28.43 -6.41 -4.36
N ASP A 551 -29.11 -6.64 -3.24
CA ASP A 551 -29.35 -5.62 -2.21
C ASP A 551 -28.04 -5.15 -1.54
N LYS A 552 -27.09 -6.06 -1.24
CA LYS A 552 -25.79 -5.66 -0.67
C LYS A 552 -24.96 -4.80 -1.63
N GLN A 553 -25.02 -5.08 -2.93
CA GLN A 553 -24.30 -4.29 -3.94
C GLN A 553 -24.98 -2.94 -4.19
N ARG A 554 -26.31 -2.88 -4.12
CA ARG A 554 -27.05 -1.61 -4.12
C ARG A 554 -26.71 -0.77 -2.88
N ASN A 555 -26.54 -1.40 -1.72
CA ASN A 555 -26.10 -0.73 -0.50
C ASN A 555 -24.65 -0.23 -0.57
N ARG A 556 -23.74 -0.92 -1.27
CA ARG A 556 -22.40 -0.39 -1.60
C ARG A 556 -22.47 0.91 -2.40
N LEU A 557 -23.31 0.95 -3.44
CA LEU A 557 -23.46 2.15 -4.28
C LEU A 557 -24.06 3.31 -3.48
N ARG A 558 -25.17 3.09 -2.75
CA ARG A 558 -25.76 4.08 -1.83
C ARG A 558 -24.77 4.65 -0.80
N ALA A 559 -23.88 3.80 -0.29
CA ALA A 559 -22.82 4.24 0.63
C ALA A 559 -21.80 5.15 -0.08
N ALA A 560 -21.34 4.79 -1.29
CA ALA A 560 -20.42 5.61 -2.07
C ALA A 560 -21.04 6.96 -2.52
N GLU A 561 -22.33 6.96 -2.86
CA GLU A 561 -23.11 8.19 -3.12
C GLU A 561 -23.14 9.09 -1.88
N ALA A 562 -23.53 8.53 -0.72
CA ALA A 562 -23.60 9.28 0.55
C ALA A 562 -22.22 9.80 0.99
N MET A 563 -21.15 9.02 0.79
CA MET A 563 -19.76 9.47 1.00
C MET A 563 -19.40 10.66 0.09
N THR A 564 -19.83 10.62 -1.18
CA THR A 564 -19.58 11.69 -2.16
C THR A 564 -20.34 12.97 -1.81
N GLU A 565 -21.62 12.84 -1.48
CA GLU A 565 -22.51 13.95 -1.07
C GLU A 565 -21.99 14.59 0.23
N ALA A 566 -21.72 13.79 1.25
CA ALA A 566 -21.19 14.25 2.54
C ALA A 566 -19.80 14.91 2.40
N LYS A 567 -18.90 14.35 1.59
CA LYS A 567 -17.62 14.98 1.25
C LYS A 567 -17.81 16.33 0.56
N SER A 568 -18.81 16.46 -0.32
CA SER A 568 -19.10 17.74 -1.00
C SER A 568 -19.58 18.80 0.00
N MET A 569 -20.45 18.43 0.95
CA MET A 569 -20.88 19.35 2.03
C MET A 569 -19.74 19.71 2.99
N ALA A 570 -18.92 18.72 3.39
CA ALA A 570 -17.80 18.91 4.30
C ALA A 570 -16.72 19.85 3.75
N GLU A 571 -16.37 19.75 2.46
CA GLU A 571 -15.48 20.74 1.81
C GLU A 571 -16.10 22.14 1.81
N GLY A 572 -17.41 22.24 1.52
CA GLY A 572 -18.18 23.49 1.60
C GLY A 572 -18.37 24.05 3.01
N GLY A 573 -17.99 23.30 4.05
CA GLY A 573 -18.04 23.70 5.46
C GLY A 573 -19.28 23.21 6.22
N ASP A 574 -20.27 22.61 5.56
CA ASP A 574 -21.45 22.03 6.21
C ASP A 574 -21.17 20.59 6.68
N LEU A 575 -20.45 20.48 7.78
CA LEU A 575 -20.18 19.21 8.46
C LEU A 575 -21.44 18.60 9.08
N VAL A 576 -22.47 19.40 9.38
CA VAL A 576 -23.71 18.92 10.02
C VAL A 576 -24.59 18.22 8.98
N GLY A 577 -24.79 18.83 7.81
CA GLY A 577 -25.42 18.19 6.66
C GLY A 577 -24.67 16.93 6.22
N ALA A 578 -23.33 16.98 6.17
CA ALA A 578 -22.49 15.83 5.85
C ALA A 578 -22.73 14.64 6.79
N ILE A 579 -22.68 14.86 8.12
CA ILE A 579 -22.93 13.82 9.13
C ILE A 579 -24.37 13.28 9.02
N SER A 580 -25.35 14.14 8.75
CA SER A 580 -26.77 13.76 8.64
C SER A 580 -27.07 12.89 7.40
N ILE A 581 -26.41 13.15 6.26
CA ILE A 581 -26.50 12.28 5.07
C ILE A 581 -25.99 10.87 5.37
N LEU A 582 -24.84 10.78 6.03
CA LEU A 582 -24.23 9.51 6.41
C LEU A 582 -25.10 8.76 7.42
N GLU A 583 -25.73 9.46 8.36
CA GLU A 583 -26.67 8.89 9.33
C GLU A 583 -27.90 8.29 8.63
N ARG A 584 -28.57 9.10 7.80
CA ARG A 584 -29.71 8.68 6.95
C ARG A 584 -29.35 7.48 6.07
N CYS A 585 -28.15 7.45 5.50
CA CYS A 585 -27.67 6.32 4.70
C CYS A 585 -27.53 5.04 5.56
N ARG A 586 -26.87 5.14 6.72
CA ARG A 586 -26.70 4.02 7.67
C ARG A 586 -28.05 3.48 8.18
N GLU A 587 -29.01 4.35 8.48
CA GLU A 587 -30.38 3.97 8.87
C GLU A 587 -31.09 3.20 7.75
N MET A 588 -31.16 3.77 6.53
CA MET A 588 -31.77 3.11 5.36
C MET A 588 -31.13 1.76 5.07
N MET A 589 -29.79 1.67 5.14
CA MET A 589 -29.05 0.42 4.96
C MET A 589 -29.34 -0.60 6.07
N SER A 590 -29.49 -0.18 7.33
CA SER A 590 -29.84 -1.09 8.43
C SER A 590 -31.22 -1.75 8.25
N ALA A 591 -32.14 -1.06 7.56
CA ALA A 591 -33.48 -1.55 7.21
C ALA A 591 -33.53 -2.35 5.89
N SER A 592 -32.39 -2.63 5.25
CA SER A 592 -32.30 -3.43 4.02
C SER A 592 -32.48 -4.94 4.26
N ALA A 593 -32.59 -5.73 3.19
CA ALA A 593 -32.70 -7.18 3.29
C ALA A 593 -31.34 -7.81 3.66
N SER A 594 -30.25 -7.34 3.06
CA SER A 594 -28.90 -7.86 3.31
C SER A 594 -28.38 -7.51 4.72
N ALA A 595 -28.69 -6.32 5.24
CA ALA A 595 -28.36 -5.97 6.62
C ALA A 595 -29.13 -6.83 7.64
N ARG A 596 -30.43 -7.08 7.42
CA ARG A 596 -31.21 -8.01 8.25
C ARG A 596 -30.72 -9.46 8.16
N ALA A 597 -30.14 -9.87 7.03
CA ALA A 597 -29.51 -11.18 6.87
C ALA A 597 -28.13 -11.29 7.55
N GLY A 598 -27.58 -10.19 8.08
CA GLY A 598 -26.25 -10.17 8.70
C GLY A 598 -25.09 -10.19 7.69
N ASP A 599 -25.30 -9.70 6.47
CA ASP A 599 -24.28 -9.68 5.41
C ASP A 599 -23.02 -8.90 5.85
N PRO A 600 -21.81 -9.50 5.77
CA PRO A 600 -20.57 -8.86 6.23
C PRO A 600 -20.21 -7.56 5.51
N LEU A 601 -20.52 -7.42 4.21
CA LEU A 601 -20.26 -6.19 3.46
C LEU A 601 -21.16 -5.06 3.95
N CYS A 602 -22.44 -5.33 4.22
CA CYS A 602 -23.37 -4.34 4.76
C CYS A 602 -23.03 -3.91 6.19
N ILE A 603 -22.62 -4.86 7.04
CA ILE A 603 -22.10 -4.56 8.39
C ILE A 603 -20.82 -3.72 8.29
N GLY A 604 -19.93 -4.03 7.34
CA GLY A 604 -18.74 -3.25 7.04
C GLY A 604 -19.08 -1.81 6.66
N LEU A 605 -19.84 -1.60 5.60
CA LEU A 605 -20.24 -0.27 5.13
C LEU A 605 -20.92 0.56 6.24
N GLY A 606 -21.77 -0.06 7.07
CA GLY A 606 -22.42 0.59 8.21
C GLY A 606 -21.47 1.04 9.34
N ASN A 607 -20.24 0.52 9.37
CA ASN A 607 -19.15 0.94 10.26
C ASN A 607 -18.19 1.93 9.57
N GLU A 608 -17.86 1.75 8.29
CA GLU A 608 -17.05 2.72 7.52
C GLU A 608 -17.73 4.10 7.47
N LEU A 609 -19.03 4.13 7.21
CA LEU A 609 -19.82 5.37 7.26
C LEU A 609 -19.83 6.01 8.65
N ARG A 610 -19.57 5.25 9.73
CA ARG A 610 -19.47 5.77 11.11
C ARG A 610 -18.10 6.39 11.40
N GLU A 611 -17.03 5.71 11.04
CA GLU A 611 -15.64 6.23 11.12
C GLU A 611 -15.55 7.57 10.34
N ILE A 612 -16.23 7.68 9.20
CA ILE A 612 -16.36 8.94 8.44
C ILE A 612 -17.10 10.02 9.23
N GLN A 613 -18.25 9.71 9.85
CA GLN A 613 -18.98 10.68 10.70
C GLN A 613 -18.12 11.19 11.87
N GLU A 614 -17.41 10.29 12.55
CA GLU A 614 -16.53 10.62 13.67
C GLU A 614 -15.37 11.53 13.21
N ARG A 615 -14.80 11.26 12.03
CA ARG A 615 -13.76 12.12 11.39
C ARG A 615 -14.31 13.43 10.81
N MET A 616 -15.61 13.56 10.58
CA MET A 616 -16.29 14.80 10.20
C MET A 616 -16.71 15.68 11.38
N SER A 617 -16.52 15.23 12.63
CA SER A 617 -16.96 15.92 13.86
C SER A 617 -16.52 17.39 13.99
N ASN A 618 -15.42 17.79 13.36
CA ASN A 618 -14.96 19.18 13.27
C ASN A 618 -14.03 19.37 12.06
N ARG A 619 -13.87 20.63 11.62
CA ARG A 619 -13.09 20.97 10.41
C ARG A 619 -11.63 20.53 10.50
N GLN A 620 -10.97 20.66 11.66
CA GLN A 620 -9.57 20.26 11.82
C GLN A 620 -9.38 18.74 11.65
N THR A 621 -10.28 17.93 12.22
CA THR A 621 -10.24 16.46 12.07
C THR A 621 -10.57 16.03 10.64
N TYR A 622 -11.54 16.70 10.02
CA TYR A 622 -11.86 16.46 8.61
C TYR A 622 -10.68 16.78 7.70
N GLU A 623 -10.02 17.92 7.89
CA GLU A 623 -8.91 18.33 7.01
C GLU A 623 -7.62 17.54 7.25
N ALA A 624 -7.33 17.13 8.49
CA ALA A 624 -6.13 16.37 8.83
C ALA A 624 -6.20 14.88 8.46
N SER A 625 -7.38 14.25 8.51
CA SER A 625 -7.50 12.85 8.05
C SER A 625 -8.86 12.42 7.50
N GLY A 626 -9.99 13.03 7.89
CA GLY A 626 -11.31 12.65 7.38
C GLY A 626 -11.45 12.73 5.86
N ARG A 627 -10.93 13.81 5.25
CA ARG A 627 -10.85 14.02 3.79
C ARG A 627 -10.11 12.89 3.09
N ALA A 628 -8.92 12.54 3.57
CA ALA A 628 -8.09 11.48 2.98
C ALA A 628 -8.71 10.10 3.20
N TYR A 629 -9.30 9.86 4.37
CA TYR A 629 -10.05 8.64 4.68
C TYR A 629 -11.22 8.44 3.71
N VAL A 630 -12.08 9.43 3.52
CA VAL A 630 -13.24 9.33 2.59
C VAL A 630 -12.81 9.15 1.14
N LEU A 631 -11.74 9.82 0.70
CA LEU A 631 -11.23 9.66 -0.66
C LEU A 631 -10.64 8.25 -0.88
N SER A 632 -9.92 7.69 0.09
CA SER A 632 -9.49 6.27 0.04
C SER A 632 -10.68 5.30 0.18
N GLY A 633 -11.74 5.74 0.86
CA GLY A 633 -13.09 5.15 0.88
C GLY A 633 -13.64 4.96 -0.52
N LEU A 634 -13.93 6.08 -1.18
CA LEU A 634 -14.48 6.20 -2.54
C LEU A 634 -13.62 5.47 -3.58
N SER A 635 -12.30 5.66 -3.57
CA SER A 635 -11.41 5.00 -4.53
C SER A 635 -11.50 3.47 -4.44
N SER A 636 -11.63 2.90 -3.24
CA SER A 636 -11.83 1.46 -3.07
C SER A 636 -13.22 0.99 -3.53
N HIS A 637 -14.31 1.68 -3.16
CA HIS A 637 -15.67 1.23 -3.49
C HIS A 637 -16.08 1.45 -4.95
N SER A 638 -15.53 2.46 -5.61
CA SER A 638 -15.85 2.78 -7.01
C SER A 638 -15.03 1.96 -8.02
N TRP A 639 -13.78 1.61 -7.69
CA TRP A 639 -12.96 0.67 -8.47
C TRP A 639 -13.07 -0.79 -8.00
N GLN A 640 -13.68 -1.05 -6.84
CA GLN A 640 -13.79 -2.38 -6.21
C GLN A 640 -12.41 -3.03 -5.97
N ARG A 641 -11.48 -2.25 -5.42
CA ARG A 641 -10.06 -2.60 -5.23
C ARG A 641 -9.61 -2.23 -3.82
N ALA A 642 -8.79 -3.07 -3.18
CA ALA A 642 -8.33 -2.81 -1.81
C ALA A 642 -7.38 -1.62 -1.74
N THR A 643 -7.75 -0.59 -0.97
CA THR A 643 -6.90 0.57 -0.64
C THR A 643 -6.42 0.49 0.81
N ALA A 644 -5.24 1.04 1.11
CA ALA A 644 -4.85 1.23 2.51
C ALA A 644 -5.56 2.47 3.07
N ARG A 645 -6.06 2.35 4.29
CA ARG A 645 -6.81 3.39 5.02
C ARG A 645 -6.27 3.48 6.44
N GLY A 646 -6.49 4.61 7.10
CA GLY A 646 -6.11 4.83 8.50
C GLY A 646 -7.00 4.14 9.53
N ASP A 647 -7.48 2.92 9.24
CA ASP A 647 -8.49 2.23 10.06
C ASP A 647 -8.01 2.07 11.51
N THR A 648 -8.71 2.71 12.46
CA THR A 648 -8.34 2.76 13.88
C THR A 648 -8.51 1.43 14.61
N THR A 649 -9.24 0.48 14.01
CA THR A 649 -9.61 -0.81 14.62
C THR A 649 -8.95 -1.99 13.91
N SER A 650 -7.85 -2.49 14.47
CA SER A 650 -7.09 -3.66 14.00
C SER A 650 -7.83 -5.01 14.16
N SER A 651 -9.16 -5.00 14.06
CA SER A 651 -10.06 -6.11 14.42
C SER A 651 -11.42 -6.08 13.69
N THR A 652 -11.63 -5.19 12.72
CA THR A 652 -12.84 -5.20 11.88
C THR A 652 -12.53 -5.74 10.49
N ASN A 653 -13.43 -6.60 9.95
CA ASN A 653 -13.22 -7.30 8.66
C ASN A 653 -13.31 -6.37 7.42
N LEU A 654 -13.32 -5.05 7.63
CA LEU A 654 -13.41 -4.01 6.60
C LEU A 654 -12.12 -3.89 5.78
N SER A 655 -10.97 -3.92 6.46
CA SER A 655 -9.65 -3.76 5.83
C SER A 655 -9.25 -4.95 4.94
N GLN A 656 -10.13 -5.95 4.78
CA GLN A 656 -10.01 -7.09 3.88
C GLN A 656 -10.96 -7.01 2.66
N VAL A 657 -11.81 -5.98 2.56
CA VAL A 657 -12.76 -5.87 1.44
C VAL A 657 -11.99 -5.59 0.14
N TYR A 658 -12.27 -6.40 -0.88
CA TYR A 658 -11.51 -6.50 -2.16
C TYR A 658 -10.04 -6.95 -2.02
N GLN A 659 -9.61 -7.46 -0.86
CA GLN A 659 -8.25 -7.99 -0.67
C GLN A 659 -8.15 -9.41 -1.24
N THR A 660 -7.25 -9.64 -2.20
CA THR A 660 -7.01 -10.98 -2.77
C THR A 660 -6.00 -11.76 -1.93
N THR A 661 -5.92 -13.09 -2.10
CA THR A 661 -4.98 -13.94 -1.33
C THR A 661 -3.55 -13.45 -1.47
N MET A 662 -3.12 -13.06 -2.67
CA MET A 662 -1.77 -12.51 -2.92
C MET A 662 -1.50 -11.19 -2.19
N MET A 663 -2.53 -10.36 -1.94
CA MET A 663 -2.40 -9.15 -1.13
C MET A 663 -2.24 -9.48 0.36
N ALA A 664 -3.01 -10.44 0.88
CA ALA A 664 -2.91 -10.90 2.26
C ALA A 664 -1.56 -11.60 2.54
N ASP A 665 -1.08 -12.40 1.58
CA ASP A 665 0.24 -13.03 1.60
C ASP A 665 1.35 -11.98 1.66
N MET A 666 1.29 -10.95 0.82
CA MET A 666 2.31 -9.89 0.78
C MET A 666 2.30 -9.05 2.07
N ILE A 667 1.14 -8.72 2.64
CA ILE A 667 1.06 -8.03 3.95
C ILE A 667 1.62 -8.91 5.07
N THR A 668 1.34 -10.21 5.04
CA THR A 668 1.94 -11.16 6.00
C THR A 668 3.46 -11.22 5.86
N ARG A 669 3.99 -11.13 4.62
CA ARG A 669 5.42 -11.03 4.33
C ARG A 669 6.02 -9.70 4.78
N SER A 670 5.32 -8.56 4.67
CA SER A 670 5.86 -7.26 5.12
C SER A 670 5.97 -7.17 6.64
N GLN A 671 4.98 -7.69 7.36
CA GLN A 671 4.96 -7.76 8.82
C GLN A 671 6.03 -8.73 9.38
N THR A 672 6.27 -9.84 8.70
CA THR A 672 7.30 -10.83 9.12
C THR A 672 8.72 -10.48 8.66
N MET A 673 8.90 -9.58 7.70
CA MET A 673 10.23 -9.09 7.28
C MET A 673 10.88 -8.16 8.32
N VAL A 674 11.44 -8.76 9.36
CA VAL A 674 12.48 -8.13 10.18
C VAL A 674 13.79 -8.15 9.39
N PHE A 675 14.25 -7.00 8.91
CA PHE A 675 15.56 -6.85 8.25
C PHE A 675 16.72 -6.97 9.24
N GLY A 676 16.93 -8.19 9.73
CA GLY A 676 17.89 -8.58 10.76
C GLY A 676 18.96 -9.58 10.30
N ASN A 677 19.08 -9.85 9.00
CA ASN A 677 20.24 -10.48 8.36
C ASN A 677 20.19 -10.27 6.84
N VAL A 678 21.27 -9.77 6.24
CA VAL A 678 21.54 -10.04 4.83
C VAL A 678 22.14 -11.45 4.78
N PRO A 679 21.60 -12.40 4.00
CA PRO A 679 22.24 -13.70 3.81
C PRO A 679 23.64 -13.47 3.23
N SER A 680 24.67 -13.90 3.96
CA SER A 680 26.01 -13.91 3.38
C SER A 680 26.04 -14.99 2.31
N LEU A 681 26.29 -14.58 1.06
CA LEU A 681 26.42 -15.50 -0.06
C LEU A 681 27.43 -16.60 0.31
N PRO A 682 27.16 -17.89 -0.03
CA PRO A 682 28.10 -18.95 0.23
C PRO A 682 29.41 -18.64 -0.51
N VAL A 683 30.51 -18.58 0.25
CA VAL A 683 31.84 -18.39 -0.34
C VAL A 683 32.12 -19.59 -1.23
N LEU A 684 32.23 -19.34 -2.55
CA LEU A 684 32.63 -20.34 -3.52
C LEU A 684 33.99 -20.93 -3.11
N SER A 685 33.98 -22.19 -2.67
CA SER A 685 35.19 -22.96 -2.47
C SER A 685 35.85 -23.21 -3.83
N PRO A 686 37.18 -23.03 -3.96
CA PRO A 686 37.85 -23.27 -5.23
C PRO A 686 37.77 -24.75 -5.59
N HIS A 687 37.19 -25.06 -6.75
CA HIS A 687 37.18 -26.42 -7.29
C HIS A 687 38.62 -26.94 -7.50
N PRO A 688 38.88 -28.24 -7.26
CA PRO A 688 40.21 -28.81 -7.42
C PRO A 688 40.63 -28.81 -8.90
N VAL A 689 41.86 -28.34 -9.16
CA VAL A 689 42.46 -28.34 -10.49
C VAL A 689 42.76 -29.77 -10.94
N LEU A 690 42.17 -30.20 -12.06
CA LEU A 690 42.37 -31.52 -12.66
C LEU A 690 42.87 -31.43 -14.11
N ALA A 691 44.19 -31.42 -14.27
CA ALA A 691 44.90 -31.73 -15.52
C ALA A 691 46.40 -31.97 -15.24
N PRO A 692 47.15 -32.67 -16.11
CA PRO A 692 46.73 -33.38 -17.32
C PRO A 692 46.83 -34.92 -17.19
N ARG A 693 46.15 -35.65 -18.10
CA ARG A 693 46.43 -37.08 -18.32
C ARG A 693 47.72 -37.23 -19.13
N SER A 694 48.62 -38.11 -18.70
CA SER A 694 49.74 -38.56 -19.53
C SER A 694 49.25 -39.55 -20.59
N LEU A 695 49.72 -39.35 -21.83
CA LEU A 695 49.66 -40.37 -22.88
C LEU A 695 50.81 -41.35 -22.68
N SER A 696 50.50 -42.63 -22.48
CA SER A 696 51.47 -43.72 -22.60
C SER A 696 50.78 -44.97 -23.10
N GLU A 697 51.15 -45.41 -24.29
CA GLU A 697 50.64 -46.65 -24.90
C GLU A 697 51.07 -47.88 -24.08
N ARG A 698 50.22 -48.91 -24.07
CA ARG A 698 50.71 -50.30 -24.08
C ARG A 698 49.67 -51.26 -24.64
N LEU A 699 49.98 -51.79 -25.82
CA LEU A 699 49.37 -52.97 -26.39
C LEU A 699 49.80 -54.22 -25.58
N SER A 700 48.87 -55.15 -25.36
CA SER A 700 49.16 -56.56 -25.14
C SER A 700 47.94 -57.40 -25.53
N PRO A 701 48.08 -58.43 -26.40
CA PRO A 701 46.94 -59.21 -26.89
C PRO A 701 46.72 -60.53 -26.13
N ARG A 702 45.51 -61.08 -26.29
CA ARG A 702 44.94 -62.31 -25.71
C ARG A 702 44.39 -62.17 -24.29
#